data_AF-A0A6V8LS28-F1
#
_entry.id   AF-A0A6V8LS28-F1
#
_cell.length_a   1.000
_cell.length_b   1.000
_cell.length_c   1.000
_cell.angle_alpha   90.00
_cell.angle_beta   90.00
_cell.angle_gamma   90.00
#
_symmetry.space_group_name_H-M   'P 1'
#
loop_
_entity.id
_entity.type
_entity.pdbx_description
1 polymer ?
#
loop_
_entity_poly.entity_id
_entity_poly.type
_entity_poly.pdbx_seq_one_letter_code
_entity_poly.pdbx_strand_id
1 'polypeptide(L)'
;MKENTGHAGKCCGVQSAHILYVLTALVYIPHVLLFLPGYRLTPDQLAIHNRAMEGLNDVFSLALETTLESGRLSLFFPFTFWIELASDYFLARLVYVVIFFITHALFAYYFSKAIKSDIFILVMVLTVSFQVLDLNNLPPNSHNIATTLPLMVLLVARIIIQRHEVGACRFQSAHLVLGVLICCICYLASDYVFIFGMTMLLFEYVIYFLNSPFSMKRSLFSFASSRRLLLDIAPVLISGLTQYTLRTFSSPSYAGAVVSTKSNPLLIAQTIFEHTVGCISLARQDLYDFKFSLDFLPSAYFVAMLLVALLCTYLCYRTMSRALKPNNRGVIIGLCILLSAFTTLPLALTSKYQNIRLAAYIDSRFAFFWAIAAMSLFVNYLATIRNPLGRFLPVIVSVLVGLSSAFTYYHNVDSSQVMNDYVEPWGLARQLAFGCGQKPVHDANIRTLVDPFSQVTHHAGFNLDKYWKTYIMYKKMLGRNALLNWNPLHFDRINFDLKPNVLYKVNELPKMFFHRNGWHTPEPWGGAWSSGIVSYLPFTVPSPNLGMTLEFIATIPVWPGRTSRLLEVRINGRDVKSVQLESGVQKYIVEVPGELLLSGHAVIEFIVNDALSPSHFGDGDSRTLGIGLLSVKLSGC
;
A
#
# COMPACT_ATOMS: atom_id res chain seq x y z
N MET A 1 0.58 62.00 25.32
CA MET A 1 0.84 61.32 24.03
C MET A 1 1.76 60.12 24.28
N LYS A 2 1.18 58.92 24.45
CA LYS A 2 1.94 57.66 24.43
C LYS A 2 1.81 57.13 23.01
N GLU A 3 2.93 57.15 22.28
CA GLU A 3 3.00 56.82 20.87
C GLU A 3 2.60 55.37 20.60
N ASN A 4 1.77 55.23 19.57
CA ASN A 4 1.12 54.02 19.10
C ASN A 4 2.03 53.32 18.06
N THR A 5 3.29 53.04 18.40
CA THR A 5 4.28 52.43 17.46
C THR A 5 4.16 50.90 17.34
N GLY A 6 3.17 50.27 17.97
CA GLY A 6 3.03 48.81 18.07
C GLY A 6 2.42 48.08 16.86
N HIS A 7 2.03 48.76 15.77
CA HIS A 7 1.34 48.12 14.63
C HIS A 7 2.19 47.93 13.36
N ALA A 8 3.23 48.73 13.13
CA ALA A 8 4.07 48.60 11.94
C ALA A 8 4.92 47.31 11.92
N GLY A 9 5.35 46.82 13.09
CA GLY A 9 6.20 45.62 13.20
C GLY A 9 5.49 44.29 12.92
N LYS A 10 4.14 44.22 13.03
CA LYS A 10 3.40 42.97 12.81
C LYS A 10 3.20 42.64 11.32
N CYS A 11 3.12 43.64 10.44
CA CYS A 11 2.89 43.40 9.01
C CYS A 11 4.13 42.82 8.28
N CYS A 12 5.35 43.27 8.62
CA CYS A 12 6.59 42.73 8.02
C CYS A 12 6.85 41.25 8.41
N GLY A 13 6.43 40.83 9.61
CA GLY A 13 6.63 39.45 10.07
C GLY A 13 5.84 38.40 9.28
N VAL A 14 4.62 38.74 8.85
CA VAL A 14 3.72 37.82 8.13
C VAL A 14 4.23 37.53 6.72
N GLN A 15 4.65 38.56 5.97
CA GLN A 15 5.21 38.38 4.62
C GLN A 15 6.46 37.49 4.62
N SER A 16 7.33 37.63 5.64
CA SER A 16 8.51 36.79 5.77
C SER A 16 8.18 35.31 6.02
N ALA A 17 7.08 34.99 6.71
CA ALA A 17 6.68 33.61 6.97
C ALA A 17 6.22 32.91 5.68
N HIS A 18 5.40 33.57 4.86
CA HIS A 18 4.92 33.01 3.58
C HIS A 18 6.07 32.64 2.64
N ILE A 19 7.10 33.49 2.55
CA ILE A 19 8.29 33.21 1.73
C ILE A 19 8.96 31.92 2.19
N LEU A 20 9.14 31.71 3.50
CA LEU A 20 9.78 30.47 3.99
C LEU A 20 8.95 29.22 3.68
N TYR A 21 7.61 29.29 3.70
CA TYR A 21 6.76 28.17 3.30
C TYR A 21 6.87 27.87 1.80
N VAL A 22 6.92 28.89 0.95
CA VAL A 22 7.14 28.72 -0.49
C VAL A 22 8.51 28.09 -0.76
N LEU A 23 9.57 28.59 -0.12
CA LEU A 23 10.91 28.00 -0.25
C LEU A 23 10.95 26.56 0.26
N THR A 24 10.25 26.25 1.35
CA THR A 24 10.10 24.86 1.83
C THR A 24 9.45 23.99 0.77
N ALA A 25 8.36 24.46 0.15
CA ALA A 25 7.68 23.73 -0.91
C ALA A 25 8.58 23.51 -2.14
N LEU A 26 9.40 24.51 -2.52
CA LEU A 26 10.36 24.42 -3.62
C LEU A 26 11.44 23.35 -3.39
N VAL A 27 11.80 23.05 -2.14
CA VAL A 27 12.69 21.94 -1.80
C VAL A 27 11.92 20.62 -1.74
N TYR A 28 10.73 20.64 -1.15
CA TYR A 28 9.96 19.43 -0.86
C TYR A 28 9.43 18.76 -2.12
N ILE A 29 8.87 19.52 -3.06
CA ILE A 29 8.25 18.99 -4.28
C ILE A 29 9.26 18.21 -5.15
N PRO A 30 10.48 18.71 -5.45
CA PRO A 30 11.48 17.93 -6.17
C PRO A 30 11.79 16.59 -5.52
N HIS A 31 11.93 16.53 -4.19
CA HIS A 31 12.13 15.27 -3.48
C HIS A 31 10.92 14.34 -3.63
N VAL A 32 9.69 14.85 -3.47
CA VAL A 32 8.43 14.09 -3.62
C VAL A 32 8.37 13.41 -4.99
N LEU A 33 8.73 14.11 -6.07
CA LEU A 33 8.66 13.57 -7.43
C LEU A 33 9.57 12.36 -7.66
N LEU A 34 10.70 12.26 -6.95
CA LEU A 34 11.65 11.14 -7.09
C LEU A 34 11.07 9.80 -6.61
N PHE A 35 10.01 9.81 -5.81
CA PHE A 35 9.35 8.61 -5.30
C PHE A 35 8.25 8.06 -6.24
N LEU A 36 7.92 8.75 -7.33
CA LEU A 36 6.87 8.31 -8.26
C LEU A 36 7.20 7.04 -9.07
N PRO A 37 8.46 6.77 -9.42
CA PRO A 37 8.80 5.55 -10.16
C PRO A 37 8.63 4.25 -9.37
N GLY A 38 8.85 4.27 -8.06
CA GLY A 38 8.89 3.04 -7.26
C GLY A 38 7.50 2.45 -6.97
N TYR A 39 7.08 1.45 -7.73
CA TYR A 39 5.88 0.67 -7.44
C TYR A 39 6.08 -0.81 -7.76
N ARG A 40 5.45 -1.69 -6.96
CA ARG A 40 5.56 -3.16 -7.09
C ARG A 40 7.02 -3.66 -7.10
N LEU A 41 7.81 -3.09 -6.21
CA LEU A 41 9.24 -3.39 -6.11
C LEU A 41 9.51 -4.66 -5.30
N THR A 42 8.56 -5.08 -4.45
CA THR A 42 8.72 -6.22 -3.57
C THR A 42 7.95 -7.46 -4.01
N PRO A 43 8.43 -8.66 -3.65
CA PRO A 43 7.70 -9.91 -3.87
C PRO A 43 6.29 -9.92 -3.28
N ASP A 44 6.09 -9.26 -2.13
CA ASP A 44 4.79 -9.15 -1.46
C ASP A 44 3.81 -8.32 -2.28
N GLN A 45 4.26 -7.18 -2.83
CA GLN A 45 3.42 -6.35 -3.71
C GLN A 45 3.03 -7.09 -4.97
N LEU A 46 3.94 -7.88 -5.55
CA LEU A 46 3.64 -8.71 -6.71
C LEU A 46 2.58 -9.77 -6.41
N ALA A 47 2.70 -10.45 -5.26
CA ALA A 47 1.74 -11.45 -4.81
C ALA A 47 0.36 -10.83 -4.54
N ILE A 48 0.30 -9.69 -3.84
CA ILE A 48 -0.93 -8.93 -3.60
C ILE A 48 -1.55 -8.51 -4.93
N HIS A 49 -0.75 -7.98 -5.85
CA HIS A 49 -1.21 -7.57 -7.18
C HIS A 49 -1.80 -8.74 -7.97
N ASN A 50 -1.12 -9.89 -7.98
CA ASN A 50 -1.61 -11.09 -8.65
C ASN A 50 -3.00 -11.47 -8.16
N ARG A 51 -3.18 -11.50 -6.83
CA ARG A 51 -4.43 -11.87 -6.17
C ARG A 51 -5.52 -10.83 -6.38
N ALA A 52 -5.15 -9.56 -6.40
CA ALA A 52 -6.05 -8.46 -6.71
C ALA A 52 -6.63 -8.55 -8.14
N MET A 53 -5.87 -9.08 -9.11
CA MET A 53 -6.37 -9.35 -10.46
C MET A 53 -7.35 -10.54 -10.54
N GLU A 54 -7.37 -11.43 -9.55
CA GLU A 54 -8.24 -12.62 -9.55
C GLU A 54 -9.70 -12.31 -9.21
N GLY A 55 -9.95 -11.25 -8.43
CA GLY A 55 -11.29 -10.76 -8.10
C GLY A 55 -11.50 -10.50 -6.62
N LEU A 56 -12.68 -9.97 -6.27
CA LEU A 56 -12.98 -9.57 -4.89
C LEU A 56 -13.04 -10.72 -3.91
N ASN A 57 -13.62 -11.85 -4.31
CA ASN A 57 -13.70 -13.04 -3.46
C ASN A 57 -12.31 -13.57 -3.09
N ASP A 58 -11.40 -13.72 -4.06
CA ASP A 58 -10.01 -14.12 -3.80
C ASP A 58 -9.29 -13.11 -2.89
N VAL A 59 -9.54 -11.80 -3.08
CA VAL A 59 -9.00 -10.74 -2.20
C VAL A 59 -9.49 -10.90 -0.78
N PHE A 60 -10.79 -11.07 -0.55
CA PHE A 60 -11.36 -11.23 0.79
C PHE A 60 -10.90 -12.53 1.46
N SER A 61 -10.89 -13.64 0.71
CA SER A 61 -10.41 -14.93 1.20
C SER A 61 -8.95 -14.84 1.64
N LEU A 62 -8.08 -14.26 0.81
CA LEU A 62 -6.67 -14.09 1.14
C LEU A 62 -6.46 -13.07 2.27
N ALA A 63 -7.21 -11.96 2.29
CA ALA A 63 -7.14 -10.97 3.35
C ALA A 63 -7.52 -11.59 4.70
N LEU A 64 -8.58 -12.42 4.72
CA LEU A 64 -8.99 -13.17 5.91
C LEU A 64 -7.93 -14.20 6.32
N GLU A 65 -7.48 -15.04 5.39
CA GLU A 65 -6.42 -16.03 5.63
C GLU A 65 -5.16 -15.37 6.21
N THR A 66 -4.64 -14.34 5.54
CA THR A 66 -3.45 -13.61 5.99
C THR A 66 -3.69 -12.92 7.34
N THR A 67 -4.90 -12.43 7.61
CA THR A 67 -5.24 -11.84 8.92
C THR A 67 -5.20 -12.87 10.03
N LEU A 68 -5.76 -14.06 9.79
CA LEU A 68 -5.77 -15.15 10.77
C LEU A 68 -4.37 -15.73 10.98
N GLU A 69 -3.60 -15.94 9.91
CA GLU A 69 -2.23 -16.45 9.96
C GLU A 69 -1.25 -15.49 10.62
N SER A 70 -1.38 -14.18 10.34
CA SER A 70 -0.49 -13.17 10.91
C SER A 70 -0.98 -12.63 12.27
N GLY A 71 -2.24 -12.82 12.60
CA GLY A 71 -2.89 -12.15 13.74
C GLY A 71 -2.96 -10.63 13.60
N ARG A 72 -2.93 -10.10 12.37
CA ARG A 72 -2.91 -8.66 12.08
C ARG A 72 -4.17 -8.22 11.34
N LEU A 73 -5.08 -7.56 12.05
CA LEU A 73 -6.34 -7.06 11.49
C LEU A 73 -6.14 -6.10 10.30
N SER A 74 -5.00 -5.42 10.26
CA SER A 74 -4.59 -4.55 9.15
C SER A 74 -4.60 -5.21 7.77
N LEU A 75 -4.41 -6.53 7.71
CA LEU A 75 -4.37 -7.28 6.46
C LEU A 75 -5.76 -7.68 5.97
N PHE A 76 -6.79 -7.53 6.81
CA PHE A 76 -8.18 -7.82 6.46
C PHE A 76 -8.74 -6.78 5.49
N PHE A 77 -8.23 -5.54 5.55
CA PHE A 77 -8.73 -4.46 4.74
C PHE A 77 -8.35 -4.69 3.27
N PRO A 78 -9.33 -4.92 2.38
CA PRO A 78 -9.06 -5.22 0.97
C PRO A 78 -8.41 -4.01 0.28
N PHE A 79 -8.50 -2.82 0.88
CA PHE A 79 -7.95 -1.56 0.39
C PHE A 79 -6.53 -1.73 -0.18
N THR A 80 -5.64 -2.44 0.52
CA THR A 80 -4.26 -2.73 0.07
C THR A 80 -4.20 -3.31 -1.33
N PHE A 81 -5.09 -4.25 -1.67
CA PHE A 81 -5.14 -4.89 -2.98
C PHE A 81 -5.56 -3.93 -4.08
N TRP A 82 -6.54 -3.06 -3.80
CA TRP A 82 -6.99 -2.01 -4.73
C TRP A 82 -5.89 -1.02 -5.07
N ILE A 83 -5.09 -0.68 -4.06
CA ILE A 83 -3.98 0.26 -4.19
C ILE A 83 -2.92 -0.32 -5.12
N GLU A 84 -2.55 -1.59 -4.92
CA GLU A 84 -1.57 -2.25 -5.76
C GLU A 84 -2.05 -2.40 -7.20
N LEU A 85 -3.36 -2.59 -7.44
CA LEU A 85 -3.93 -2.54 -8.79
C LEU A 85 -3.86 -1.13 -9.39
N ALA A 86 -4.24 -0.13 -8.59
CA ALA A 86 -4.27 1.26 -9.03
C ALA A 86 -2.86 1.84 -9.27
N SER A 87 -1.81 1.26 -8.70
CA SER A 87 -0.43 1.73 -8.87
C SER A 87 0.09 1.69 -10.31
N ASP A 88 -0.58 0.99 -11.23
CA ASP A 88 -0.32 1.10 -12.68
C ASP A 88 -0.57 2.52 -13.23
N TYR A 89 -1.44 3.30 -12.57
CA TYR A 89 -1.82 4.64 -13.00
C TYR A 89 -0.93 5.68 -12.33
N PHE A 90 -0.43 6.62 -13.13
CA PHE A 90 0.40 7.72 -12.64
C PHE A 90 -0.31 8.54 -11.55
N LEU A 91 -1.60 8.86 -11.74
CA LEU A 91 -2.34 9.66 -10.76
C LEU A 91 -2.48 8.96 -9.41
N ALA A 92 -2.69 7.64 -9.39
CA ALA A 92 -2.76 6.87 -8.15
C ALA A 92 -1.41 6.91 -7.41
N ARG A 93 -0.30 6.69 -8.13
CA ARG A 93 1.05 6.82 -7.57
C ARG A 93 1.30 8.22 -7.00
N LEU A 94 0.92 9.26 -7.73
CA LEU A 94 1.02 10.64 -7.26
C LEU A 94 0.23 10.86 -5.95
N VAL A 95 -1.01 10.38 -5.88
CA VAL A 95 -1.83 10.49 -4.67
C VAL A 95 -1.17 9.78 -3.48
N TYR A 96 -0.59 8.59 -3.68
CA TYR A 96 0.05 7.83 -2.59
C TYR A 96 1.29 8.53 -2.05
N VAL A 97 2.15 8.98 -2.95
CA VAL A 97 3.36 9.73 -2.61
C VAL A 97 2.97 11.04 -1.91
N VAL A 98 1.98 11.77 -2.42
CA VAL A 98 1.48 13.00 -1.79
C VAL A 98 0.92 12.74 -0.39
N ILE A 99 0.13 11.69 -0.18
CA ILE A 99 -0.40 11.33 1.14
C ILE A 99 0.73 11.03 2.13
N PHE A 100 1.77 10.31 1.70
CA PHE A 100 2.95 10.04 2.53
C PHE A 100 3.67 11.32 2.97
N PHE A 101 3.91 12.24 2.06
CA PHE A 101 4.60 13.49 2.35
C PHE A 101 3.71 14.49 3.11
N ILE A 102 2.40 14.52 2.88
CA ILE A 102 1.44 15.26 3.72
C ILE A 102 1.45 14.73 5.16
N THR A 103 1.60 13.42 5.36
CA THR A 103 1.66 12.82 6.70
C THR A 103 2.86 13.36 7.49
N HIS A 104 4.02 13.56 6.84
CA HIS A 104 5.19 14.22 7.43
C HIS A 104 4.94 15.68 7.77
N ALA A 105 4.30 16.44 6.87
CA ALA A 105 3.91 17.81 7.15
C ALA A 105 2.93 17.90 8.33
N LEU A 106 1.94 17.02 8.40
CA LEU A 106 0.99 16.97 9.50
C LEU A 106 1.67 16.62 10.82
N PHE A 107 2.61 15.67 10.82
CA PHE A 107 3.40 15.37 12.01
C PHE A 107 4.26 16.58 12.45
N ALA A 108 4.95 17.24 11.52
CA ALA A 108 5.73 18.44 11.82
C ALA A 108 4.84 19.54 12.44
N TYR A 109 3.63 19.71 11.92
CA TYR A 109 2.66 20.68 12.42
C TYR A 109 2.15 20.30 13.81
N TYR A 110 1.74 19.04 13.98
CA TYR A 110 1.34 18.45 15.25
C TYR A 110 2.41 18.66 16.31
N PHE A 111 3.65 18.28 16.02
CA PHE A 111 4.77 18.35 16.95
C PHE A 111 5.07 19.80 17.34
N SER A 112 5.13 20.71 16.37
CA SER A 112 5.30 22.15 16.59
C SER A 112 4.23 22.73 17.52
N LYS A 113 2.96 22.33 17.35
CA LYS A 113 1.86 22.76 18.22
C LYS A 113 1.94 22.15 19.62
N ALA A 114 2.23 20.85 19.72
CA ALA A 114 2.35 20.15 20.99
C ALA A 114 3.40 20.82 21.89
N ILE A 115 4.59 21.12 21.37
CA ILE A 115 5.65 21.77 22.14
C ILE A 115 5.56 23.30 22.19
N LYS A 116 4.56 23.89 21.52
CA LYS A 116 4.35 25.34 21.40
C LYS A 116 5.59 26.10 20.86
N SER A 117 6.23 25.56 19.82
CA SER A 117 7.42 26.16 19.20
C SER A 117 7.35 26.14 17.68
N ASP A 118 7.88 27.18 17.02
CA ASP A 118 7.92 27.33 15.57
C ASP A 118 9.09 26.54 14.95
N ILE A 119 8.99 25.21 15.02
CA ILE A 119 10.00 24.27 14.47
C ILE A 119 9.48 23.53 13.23
N PHE A 120 8.29 23.84 12.73
CA PHE A 120 7.65 23.15 11.62
C PHE A 120 8.59 23.03 10.40
N ILE A 121 9.14 24.17 9.95
CA ILE A 121 10.00 24.21 8.76
C ILE A 121 11.29 23.42 9.04
N LEU A 122 11.86 23.50 10.24
CA LEU A 122 13.08 22.77 10.59
C LEU A 122 12.86 21.26 10.54
N VAL A 123 11.73 20.77 11.05
CA VAL A 123 11.35 19.35 10.94
C VAL A 123 11.25 18.95 9.47
N MET A 124 10.57 19.76 8.63
CA MET A 124 10.42 19.47 7.19
C MET A 124 11.75 19.46 6.43
N VAL A 125 12.65 20.41 6.71
CA VAL A 125 13.99 20.47 6.12
C VAL A 125 14.81 19.25 6.52
N LEU A 126 14.75 18.83 7.78
CA LEU A 126 15.46 17.63 8.22
C LEU A 126 14.83 16.35 7.64
N THR A 127 13.51 16.30 7.48
CA THR A 127 12.83 15.20 6.78
C THR A 127 13.39 15.02 5.37
N VAL A 128 13.46 16.06 4.53
CA VAL A 128 14.04 15.91 3.18
C VAL A 128 15.53 15.60 3.19
N SER A 129 16.25 16.06 4.22
CA SER A 129 17.69 15.82 4.35
C SER A 129 18.03 14.37 4.68
N PHE A 130 17.11 13.63 5.32
CA PHE A 130 17.36 12.26 5.79
C PHE A 130 16.37 11.22 5.23
N GLN A 131 15.33 11.62 4.49
CA GLN A 131 14.41 10.69 3.84
C GLN A 131 15.04 10.10 2.57
N VAL A 132 15.70 8.96 2.77
CA VAL A 132 16.32 8.17 1.70
C VAL A 132 15.25 7.37 0.94
N LEU A 133 15.41 7.33 -0.38
CA LEU A 133 14.67 6.46 -1.30
C LEU A 133 15.34 5.08 -1.31
N ASP A 134 14.55 4.02 -1.07
CA ASP A 134 15.01 2.62 -1.11
C ASP A 134 14.04 1.77 -1.94
N LEU A 135 14.57 0.75 -2.63
CA LEU A 135 13.81 -0.15 -3.48
C LEU A 135 12.86 -1.03 -2.67
N ASN A 136 13.33 -1.61 -1.57
CA ASN A 136 12.66 -2.77 -1.01
C ASN A 136 11.97 -2.52 0.34
N ASN A 137 12.38 -1.51 1.12
CA ASN A 137 11.96 -1.45 2.53
C ASN A 137 11.47 -0.09 3.02
N LEU A 138 11.55 0.98 2.21
CA LEU A 138 11.08 2.30 2.63
C LEU A 138 9.80 2.74 1.90
N PRO A 139 8.82 3.28 2.64
CA PRO A 139 7.69 3.96 2.05
C PRO A 139 8.14 5.18 1.24
N PRO A 140 7.30 5.64 0.31
CA PRO A 140 6.01 5.09 -0.10
C PRO A 140 6.08 3.84 -1.01
N ASN A 141 7.26 3.37 -1.43
CA ASN A 141 7.36 2.46 -2.58
C ASN A 141 7.08 1.00 -2.26
N SER A 142 7.58 0.49 -1.13
CA SER A 142 7.42 -0.91 -0.73
C SER A 142 6.19 -1.17 0.14
N HIS A 143 5.46 -0.11 0.53
CA HIS A 143 4.43 -0.22 1.56
C HIS A 143 3.18 0.59 1.29
N ASN A 144 2.06 -0.08 1.55
CA ASN A 144 0.73 0.40 1.21
C ASN A 144 0.35 1.68 1.96
N ILE A 145 -0.38 2.53 1.25
CA ILE A 145 -1.23 3.57 1.82
C ILE A 145 -2.21 3.04 2.90
N ALA A 146 -2.41 1.71 3.03
CA ALA A 146 -3.20 1.15 4.14
C ALA A 146 -2.56 1.39 5.53
N THR A 147 -1.28 1.73 5.62
CA THR A 147 -0.66 2.18 6.89
C THR A 147 -0.59 3.71 6.96
N THR A 148 -0.19 4.36 5.86
CA THR A 148 0.04 5.81 5.82
C THR A 148 -1.26 6.61 5.93
N LEU A 149 -2.34 6.17 5.28
CA LEU A 149 -3.62 6.89 5.32
C LEU A 149 -4.24 6.88 6.73
N PRO A 150 -4.34 5.73 7.44
CA PRO A 150 -4.80 5.76 8.84
C PRO A 150 -3.91 6.62 9.74
N LEU A 151 -2.58 6.63 9.53
CA LEU A 151 -1.70 7.54 10.26
C LEU A 151 -2.01 9.02 9.98
N MET A 152 -2.21 9.37 8.72
CA MET A 152 -2.58 10.73 8.31
C MET A 152 -3.88 11.16 8.99
N VAL A 153 -4.90 10.29 8.96
CA VAL A 153 -6.21 10.54 9.57
C VAL A 153 -6.08 10.66 11.10
N LEU A 154 -5.28 9.80 11.73
CA LEU A 154 -4.98 9.88 13.16
C LEU A 154 -4.32 11.23 13.52
N LEU A 155 -3.32 11.66 12.76
CA LEU A 155 -2.67 12.96 12.98
C LEU A 155 -3.66 14.12 12.86
N VAL A 156 -4.52 14.12 11.84
CA VAL A 156 -5.57 15.13 11.68
C VAL A 156 -6.52 15.12 12.89
N ALA A 157 -6.99 13.95 13.31
CA ALA A 157 -7.86 13.82 14.48
C ALA A 157 -7.19 14.36 15.75
N ARG A 158 -5.92 14.02 16.00
CA ARG A 158 -5.16 14.54 17.15
C ARG A 158 -4.94 16.04 17.09
N ILE A 159 -4.62 16.59 15.91
CA ILE A 159 -4.48 18.05 15.73
C ILE A 159 -5.79 18.77 16.04
N ILE A 160 -6.93 18.25 15.59
CA ILE A 160 -8.25 18.82 15.87
C ILE A 160 -8.53 18.77 17.38
N ILE A 161 -8.31 17.62 18.02
CA ILE A 161 -8.48 17.45 19.48
C ILE A 161 -7.62 18.48 20.24
N GLN A 162 -6.32 18.59 19.92
CA GLN A 162 -5.41 19.54 20.58
C GLN A 162 -5.83 21.01 20.41
N ARG A 163 -6.32 21.41 19.23
CA ARG A 163 -6.74 22.80 18.99
C ARG A 163 -7.92 23.20 19.88
N HIS A 164 -8.85 22.29 20.11
CA HIS A 164 -10.07 22.62 20.85
C HIS A 164 -9.88 22.67 22.36
N GLU A 165 -8.89 21.99 22.93
CA GLU A 165 -8.61 22.05 24.37
C GLU A 165 -8.12 23.41 24.87
N VAL A 166 -7.56 24.21 23.96
CA VAL A 166 -7.12 25.57 24.28
C VAL A 166 -8.31 26.54 24.40
N GLY A 167 -9.49 26.18 23.89
CA GLY A 167 -10.72 26.94 24.02
C GLY A 167 -11.65 26.35 25.07
N ALA A 168 -11.94 27.08 26.15
CA ALA A 168 -12.86 26.68 27.23
C ALA A 168 -14.34 26.49 26.81
N CYS A 169 -14.63 26.39 25.51
CA CYS A 169 -15.98 26.20 25.00
C CYS A 169 -16.38 24.73 25.14
N ARG A 170 -17.49 24.52 25.86
CA ARG A 170 -18.23 23.25 25.98
C ARG A 170 -18.30 22.58 24.61
N PHE A 171 -17.56 21.48 24.43
CA PHE A 171 -17.72 20.63 23.26
C PHE A 171 -19.19 20.21 23.13
N GLN A 172 -19.75 20.31 21.92
CA GLN A 172 -20.82 19.39 21.55
C GLN A 172 -20.19 17.99 21.56
N SER A 173 -20.70 17.11 22.43
CA SER A 173 -20.20 15.76 22.68
C SER A 173 -19.92 14.97 21.39
N ALA A 174 -20.64 15.28 20.31
CA ALA A 174 -20.56 14.61 19.02
C ALA A 174 -19.17 14.67 18.35
N HIS A 175 -18.51 15.82 18.26
CA HIS A 175 -17.22 15.92 17.55
C HIS A 175 -16.09 15.18 18.27
N LEU A 176 -16.13 15.19 19.59
CA LEU A 176 -15.15 14.49 20.42
C LEU A 176 -15.37 12.97 20.32
N VAL A 177 -16.62 12.51 20.39
CA VAL A 177 -16.97 11.10 20.16
C VAL A 177 -16.56 10.66 18.75
N LEU A 178 -16.80 11.50 17.74
CA LEU A 178 -16.36 11.21 16.37
C LEU A 178 -14.84 11.12 16.27
N GLY A 179 -14.10 12.05 16.89
CA GLY A 179 -12.64 11.99 16.91
C GLY A 179 -12.10 10.74 17.61
N VAL A 180 -12.72 10.31 18.71
CA VAL A 180 -12.42 9.08 19.45
C VAL A 180 -12.71 7.85 18.59
N LEU A 181 -13.85 7.81 17.90
CA LEU A 181 -14.21 6.75 16.96
C LEU A 181 -13.21 6.65 15.81
N ILE A 182 -12.81 7.79 15.23
CA ILE A 182 -11.80 7.85 14.17
C ILE A 182 -10.45 7.32 14.69
N CYS A 183 -10.02 7.71 15.90
CA CYS A 183 -8.80 7.17 16.51
C CYS A 183 -8.88 5.64 16.65
N CYS A 184 -10.02 5.12 17.12
CA CYS A 184 -10.25 3.68 17.26
C CYS A 184 -10.13 2.94 15.91
N ILE A 185 -10.78 3.46 14.86
CA ILE A 185 -10.67 2.89 13.51
C ILE A 185 -9.20 2.90 13.03
N CYS A 186 -8.48 4.01 13.24
CA CYS A 186 -7.08 4.11 12.81
C CYS A 186 -6.16 3.14 13.57
N TYR A 187 -6.40 2.94 14.87
CA TYR A 187 -5.68 1.96 15.69
C TYR A 187 -5.95 0.52 15.29
N LEU A 188 -7.17 0.19 14.90
CA LEU A 188 -7.52 -1.12 14.36
C LEU A 188 -6.94 -1.36 12.96
N ALA A 189 -6.71 -0.29 12.19
CA ALA A 189 -6.23 -0.38 10.82
C ALA A 189 -4.77 -0.87 10.71
N SER A 190 -3.93 -0.68 11.73
CA SER A 190 -2.53 -1.10 11.70
C SER A 190 -1.90 -1.15 13.09
N ASP A 191 -1.22 -2.25 13.41
CA ASP A 191 -0.43 -2.40 14.65
C ASP A 191 0.59 -1.25 14.80
N TYR A 192 1.19 -0.82 13.68
CA TYR A 192 2.16 0.26 13.71
C TYR A 192 1.51 1.62 13.99
N VAL A 193 0.31 1.86 13.43
CA VAL A 193 -0.47 3.08 13.69
C VAL A 193 -0.96 3.11 15.14
N PHE A 194 -1.34 1.95 15.69
CA PHE A 194 -1.66 1.80 17.11
C PHE A 194 -0.45 2.16 18.00
N ILE A 195 0.71 1.54 17.76
CA ILE A 195 1.94 1.80 18.53
C ILE A 195 2.33 3.29 18.43
N PHE A 196 2.30 3.87 17.23
CA PHE A 196 2.63 5.27 17.05
C PHE A 196 1.63 6.20 17.73
N GLY A 197 0.33 5.93 17.62
CA GLY A 197 -0.71 6.66 18.33
C GLY A 197 -0.52 6.65 19.85
N MET A 198 -0.13 5.51 20.41
CA MET A 198 0.25 5.40 21.81
C MET A 198 1.43 6.30 22.18
N THR A 199 2.47 6.36 21.33
CA THR A 199 3.61 7.26 21.56
C THR A 199 3.22 8.73 21.48
N MET A 200 2.29 9.10 20.60
CA MET A 200 1.75 10.46 20.53
C MET A 200 0.99 10.85 21.81
N LEU A 201 0.14 9.96 22.34
CA LEU A 201 -0.55 10.18 23.61
C LEU A 201 0.43 10.35 24.76
N LEU A 202 1.41 9.45 24.86
CA LEU A 202 2.45 9.54 25.88
C LEU A 202 3.23 10.87 25.78
N PHE A 203 3.58 11.28 24.56
CA PHE A 203 4.23 12.56 24.30
C PHE A 203 3.40 13.73 24.81
N GLU A 204 2.12 13.81 24.43
CA GLU A 204 1.21 14.88 24.87
C GLU A 204 1.10 14.97 26.38
N TYR A 205 1.00 13.83 27.06
CA TYR A 205 0.89 13.78 28.52
C TYR A 205 2.19 14.24 29.19
N VAL A 206 3.35 13.80 28.72
CA VAL A 206 4.62 14.30 29.26
C VAL A 206 4.75 15.81 29.03
N ILE A 207 4.39 16.32 27.85
CA ILE A 207 4.41 17.76 27.56
C ILE A 207 3.41 18.53 28.43
N TYR A 208 2.23 17.97 28.70
CA TYR A 208 1.26 18.54 29.63
C TYR A 208 1.86 18.66 31.04
N PHE A 209 2.48 17.60 31.56
CA PHE A 209 3.11 17.62 32.88
C PHE A 209 4.29 18.57 32.96
N LEU A 210 5.12 18.64 31.92
CA LEU A 210 6.26 19.56 31.84
C LEU A 210 5.85 21.03 31.81
N ASN A 211 4.63 21.34 31.35
CA ASN A 211 4.11 22.70 31.25
C ASN A 211 3.08 23.04 32.34
N SER A 212 2.72 22.09 33.21
CA SER A 212 1.72 22.33 34.25
C SER A 212 2.30 23.27 35.32
N PRO A 213 1.59 24.34 35.69
CA PRO A 213 2.02 25.22 36.79
C PRO A 213 1.82 24.57 38.17
N PHE A 214 1.13 23.42 38.25
CA PHE A 214 0.83 22.75 39.51
C PHE A 214 1.88 21.70 39.89
N SER A 215 1.98 21.39 41.18
CA SER A 215 2.80 20.27 41.66
C SER A 215 2.42 18.96 40.96
N MET A 216 3.38 18.05 40.80
CA MET A 216 3.19 16.78 40.07
C MET A 216 1.97 15.99 40.60
N LYS A 217 1.78 15.92 41.93
CA LYS A 217 0.63 15.24 42.55
C LYS A 217 -0.71 15.86 42.16
N ARG A 218 -0.82 17.20 42.19
CA ARG A 218 -2.07 17.90 41.85
C ARG A 218 -2.35 17.82 40.34
N SER A 219 -1.30 17.88 39.52
CA SER A 219 -1.39 17.66 38.08
C SER A 219 -1.89 16.25 37.76
N LEU A 220 -1.34 15.22 38.42
CA LEU A 220 -1.77 13.82 38.26
C LEU A 220 -3.22 13.64 38.68
N PHE A 221 -3.65 14.18 39.82
CA PHE A 221 -5.04 14.07 40.27
C PHE A 221 -6.01 14.78 39.33
N SER A 222 -5.68 16.00 38.88
CA SER A 222 -6.49 16.76 37.91
C SER A 222 -6.56 16.05 36.56
N PHE A 223 -5.49 15.36 36.16
CA PHE A 223 -5.42 14.63 34.91
C PHE A 223 -6.21 13.31 34.98
N ALA A 224 -6.04 12.55 36.06
CA ALA A 224 -6.76 11.30 36.31
C ALA A 224 -8.28 11.50 36.40
N SER A 225 -8.72 12.65 36.90
CA SER A 225 -10.13 13.05 36.94
C SER A 225 -10.64 13.68 35.64
N SER A 226 -9.79 13.85 34.62
CA SER A 226 -10.19 14.47 33.36
C SER A 226 -10.98 13.49 32.48
N ARG A 227 -12.10 13.95 31.91
CA ARG A 227 -12.84 13.18 30.89
C ARG A 227 -11.98 12.89 29.66
N ARG A 228 -11.00 13.73 29.37
CA ARG A 228 -10.04 13.53 28.27
C ARG A 228 -9.29 12.21 28.43
N LEU A 229 -8.78 11.92 29.62
CA LEU A 229 -8.03 10.69 29.85
C LEU A 229 -8.86 9.45 29.48
N LEU A 230 -10.13 9.42 29.90
CA LEU A 230 -11.05 8.34 29.54
C LEU A 230 -11.22 8.22 28.02
N LEU A 231 -11.38 9.34 27.33
CA LEU A 231 -11.60 9.39 25.89
C LEU A 231 -10.35 9.04 25.06
N ASP A 232 -9.16 9.32 25.57
CA ASP A 232 -7.90 8.93 24.94
C ASP A 232 -7.56 7.46 25.22
N ILE A 233 -7.86 6.95 26.44
CA ILE A 233 -7.63 5.55 26.83
C ILE A 233 -8.65 4.61 26.17
N ALA A 234 -9.91 5.01 26.00
CA ALA A 234 -10.94 4.10 25.48
C ALA A 234 -10.61 3.52 24.09
N PRO A 235 -10.22 4.31 23.06
CA PRO A 235 -9.79 3.78 21.77
C PRO A 235 -8.61 2.81 21.87
N VAL A 236 -7.66 3.11 22.77
CA VAL A 236 -6.48 2.28 23.00
C VAL A 236 -6.89 0.93 23.56
N LEU A 237 -7.70 0.92 24.62
CA LEU A 237 -8.16 -0.30 25.26
C LEU A 237 -9.02 -1.13 24.32
N ILE A 238 -9.97 -0.51 23.62
CA ILE A 238 -10.83 -1.20 22.66
C ILE A 238 -9.97 -1.85 21.57
N SER A 239 -9.08 -1.08 20.93
CA SER A 239 -8.25 -1.59 19.84
C SER A 239 -7.28 -2.67 20.30
N GLY A 240 -6.65 -2.47 21.46
CA GLY A 240 -5.73 -3.42 22.07
C GLY A 240 -6.42 -4.72 22.47
N LEU A 241 -7.62 -4.64 23.06
CA LEU A 241 -8.44 -5.81 23.38
C LEU A 241 -8.85 -6.56 22.11
N THR A 242 -9.32 -5.85 21.07
CA THR A 242 -9.67 -6.48 19.79
C THR A 242 -8.49 -7.23 19.18
N GLN A 243 -7.30 -6.60 19.12
CA GLN A 243 -6.09 -7.25 18.61
C GLN A 243 -5.67 -8.45 19.48
N TYR A 244 -5.73 -8.31 20.80
CA TYR A 244 -5.42 -9.38 21.74
C TYR A 244 -6.37 -10.58 21.56
N THR A 245 -7.68 -10.32 21.49
CA THR A 245 -8.70 -11.33 21.26
C THR A 245 -8.46 -12.06 19.93
N LEU A 246 -8.20 -11.33 18.83
CA LEU A 246 -7.88 -11.94 17.55
C LEU A 246 -6.68 -12.88 17.64
N ARG A 247 -5.57 -12.44 18.24
CA ARG A 247 -4.35 -13.25 18.39
C ARG A 247 -4.50 -14.43 19.35
N THR A 248 -5.47 -14.37 20.26
CA THR A 248 -5.79 -15.47 21.17
C THR A 248 -6.58 -16.57 20.45
N PHE A 249 -7.50 -16.18 19.57
CA PHE A 249 -8.28 -17.12 18.76
C PHE A 249 -7.54 -17.61 17.52
N SER A 250 -6.53 -16.88 17.05
CA SER A 250 -5.72 -17.22 15.89
C SER A 250 -4.25 -17.06 16.26
N SER A 251 -3.64 -18.15 16.75
CA SER A 251 -2.21 -18.18 17.08
C SER A 251 -1.38 -17.83 15.84
N PRO A 252 -0.70 -16.68 15.80
CA PRO A 252 -0.02 -16.24 14.60
C PRO A 252 1.13 -17.19 14.26
N SER A 253 1.18 -17.66 13.02
CA SER A 253 2.25 -18.50 12.47
C SER A 253 3.35 -17.64 11.80
N TYR A 254 3.03 -16.40 11.43
CA TYR A 254 3.97 -15.49 10.80
C TYR A 254 5.09 -15.07 11.77
N ALA A 255 6.34 -15.36 11.42
CA ALA A 255 7.52 -15.07 12.24
C ALA A 255 7.67 -13.58 12.63
N GLY A 256 7.17 -12.66 11.78
CA GLY A 256 7.17 -11.22 12.07
C GLY A 256 6.04 -10.76 13.01
N ALA A 257 5.15 -11.65 13.45
CA ALA A 257 4.12 -11.40 14.45
C ALA A 257 4.35 -12.15 15.78
N VAL A 258 5.28 -13.12 15.78
CA VAL A 258 5.60 -13.94 16.95
C VAL A 258 6.82 -13.37 17.67
N VAL A 259 6.68 -13.12 18.97
CA VAL A 259 7.80 -12.76 19.86
C VAL A 259 8.77 -13.93 19.93
N SER A 260 10.06 -13.65 19.74
CA SER A 260 11.09 -14.70 19.78
C SER A 260 11.15 -15.34 21.16
N THR A 261 11.10 -16.68 21.21
CA THR A 261 11.33 -17.45 22.44
C THR A 261 12.79 -17.44 22.89
N LYS A 262 13.71 -17.09 21.99
CA LYS A 262 15.15 -16.95 22.23
C LYS A 262 15.59 -15.52 21.90
N SER A 263 15.06 -14.55 22.64
CA SER A 263 15.43 -13.15 22.47
C SER A 263 16.86 -12.90 22.95
N ASN A 264 17.73 -12.36 22.09
CA ASN A 264 19.04 -11.88 22.50
C ASN A 264 18.95 -10.38 22.82
N PRO A 265 19.12 -9.95 24.10
CA PRO A 265 19.03 -8.54 24.48
C PRO A 265 19.99 -7.63 23.72
N LEU A 266 21.18 -8.12 23.37
CA LEU A 266 22.15 -7.36 22.59
C LEU A 266 21.63 -7.12 21.17
N LEU A 267 21.04 -8.13 20.54
CA LEU A 267 20.46 -8.00 19.20
C LEU A 267 19.22 -7.10 19.20
N ILE A 268 18.41 -7.15 20.26
CA ILE A 268 17.28 -6.21 20.45
C ILE A 268 17.80 -4.77 20.52
N ALA A 269 18.79 -4.52 21.38
CA ALA A 269 19.40 -3.19 21.54
C ALA A 269 20.04 -2.71 20.23
N GLN A 270 20.76 -3.60 19.53
CA GLN A 270 21.34 -3.34 18.22
C GLN A 270 20.26 -2.99 17.19
N THR A 271 19.18 -3.76 17.11
CA THR A 271 18.07 -3.50 16.17
C THR A 271 17.43 -2.14 16.45
N ILE A 272 17.12 -1.85 17.71
CA ILE A 272 16.56 -0.56 18.14
C ILE A 272 17.50 0.59 17.77
N PHE A 273 18.79 0.43 18.02
CA PHE A 273 19.81 1.42 17.70
C PHE A 273 19.92 1.62 16.19
N GLU A 274 20.06 0.55 15.40
CA GLU A 274 20.15 0.59 13.94
C GLU A 274 18.92 1.23 13.30
N HIS A 275 17.72 1.00 13.84
CA HIS A 275 16.50 1.61 13.33
C HIS A 275 16.38 3.09 13.74
N THR A 276 16.69 3.43 14.99
CA THR A 276 16.60 4.81 15.49
C THR A 276 17.66 5.71 14.88
N VAL A 277 18.90 5.24 14.81
CA VAL A 277 20.03 5.97 14.21
C VAL A 277 19.98 5.89 12.69
N GLY A 278 19.58 4.75 12.12
CA GLY A 278 19.37 4.58 10.68
C GLY A 278 18.41 5.63 10.11
N CYS A 279 17.37 5.97 10.87
CA CYS A 279 16.42 7.02 10.50
C CYS A 279 17.04 8.42 10.34
N ILE A 280 18.22 8.67 10.90
CA ILE A 280 18.89 9.98 10.83
C ILE A 280 20.29 9.87 10.22
N SER A 281 20.66 8.72 9.67
CA SER A 281 21.89 8.56 8.91
C SER A 281 21.65 8.84 7.43
N LEU A 282 22.69 9.35 6.77
CA LEU A 282 22.73 9.47 5.32
C LEU A 282 22.68 8.08 4.66
N ALA A 283 22.32 8.05 3.38
CA ALA A 283 22.33 6.83 2.60
C ALA A 283 23.70 6.11 2.70
N ARG A 284 23.66 4.85 3.10
CA ARG A 284 24.83 4.02 3.38
C ARG A 284 25.32 3.34 2.11
N GLN A 285 26.51 3.72 1.63
CA GLN A 285 27.10 3.13 0.42
C GLN A 285 27.24 1.61 0.52
N ASP A 286 27.56 1.09 1.70
CA ASP A 286 27.74 -0.34 1.95
C ASP A 286 26.44 -1.14 1.90
N LEU A 287 25.27 -0.48 2.10
CA LEU A 287 23.97 -1.12 1.99
C LEU A 287 23.38 -1.05 0.58
N TYR A 288 23.74 -0.02 -0.20
CA TYR A 288 23.08 0.30 -1.48
C TYR A 288 23.96 0.05 -2.72
N ASP A 289 25.19 -0.47 -2.54
CA ASP A 289 26.22 -0.56 -3.61
C ASP A 289 26.36 0.74 -4.43
N PHE A 290 26.13 1.85 -3.73
CA PHE A 290 25.97 3.15 -4.33
C PHE A 290 27.32 3.85 -4.42
N LYS A 291 27.73 4.23 -5.64
CA LYS A 291 28.97 4.98 -5.88
C LYS A 291 28.62 6.41 -6.27
N PHE A 292 28.93 7.34 -5.36
CA PHE A 292 28.81 8.77 -5.65
C PHE A 292 29.78 9.16 -6.78
N SER A 293 29.25 9.53 -7.95
CA SER A 293 30.02 10.02 -9.09
C SER A 293 29.29 11.18 -9.77
N LEU A 294 29.95 12.34 -9.80
CA LEU A 294 29.41 13.54 -10.45
C LEU A 294 29.37 13.41 -11.98
N ASP A 295 30.15 12.49 -12.55
CA ASP A 295 30.31 12.35 -14.01
C ASP A 295 29.03 11.85 -14.69
N PHE A 296 28.16 11.17 -13.94
CA PHE A 296 26.94 10.56 -14.45
C PHE A 296 25.69 11.43 -14.28
N LEU A 297 25.78 12.58 -13.59
CA LEU A 297 24.60 13.38 -13.31
C LEU A 297 24.32 14.38 -14.46
N PRO A 298 23.16 14.30 -15.15
CA PRO A 298 22.75 15.35 -16.07
C PRO A 298 22.81 16.74 -15.41
N SER A 299 23.26 17.74 -16.15
CA SER A 299 23.47 19.11 -15.64
C SER A 299 22.25 19.68 -14.90
N ALA A 300 21.03 19.33 -15.35
CA ALA A 300 19.79 19.73 -14.70
C ALA A 300 19.66 19.21 -13.25
N TYR A 301 20.03 17.95 -12.99
CA TYR A 301 19.99 17.38 -11.64
C TYR A 301 21.08 17.96 -10.75
N PHE A 302 22.24 18.29 -11.31
CA PHE A 302 23.31 18.94 -10.54
C PHE A 302 22.89 20.34 -10.07
N VAL A 303 22.26 21.12 -10.95
CA VAL A 303 21.69 22.44 -10.59
C VAL A 303 20.58 22.28 -9.55
N ALA A 304 19.68 21.31 -9.70
CA ALA A 304 18.64 21.04 -8.73
C ALA A 304 19.21 20.65 -7.35
N MET A 305 20.24 19.80 -7.32
CA MET A 305 20.95 19.40 -6.10
C MET A 305 21.58 20.60 -5.39
N LEU A 306 22.28 21.48 -6.11
CA LEU A 306 22.85 22.70 -5.55
C LEU A 306 21.78 23.65 -5.00
N LEU A 307 20.67 23.80 -5.73
CA LEU A 307 19.55 24.63 -5.31
C LEU A 307 18.92 24.07 -4.02
N VAL A 308 18.68 22.77 -3.95
CA VAL A 308 18.19 22.07 -2.75
C VAL A 308 19.15 22.30 -1.58
N ALA A 309 20.46 22.16 -1.79
CA ALA A 309 21.47 22.39 -0.77
C ALA A 309 21.41 23.81 -0.20
N LEU A 310 21.44 24.82 -1.09
CA LEU A 310 21.42 26.24 -0.73
C LEU A 310 20.12 26.63 0.00
N LEU A 311 18.97 26.14 -0.49
CA LEU A 311 17.68 26.41 0.14
C LEU A 311 17.56 25.74 1.51
N CYS A 312 18.00 24.48 1.66
CA CYS A 312 18.03 23.79 2.96
C CYS A 312 18.95 24.50 3.96
N THR A 313 20.14 24.94 3.54
CA THR A 313 21.03 25.75 4.37
C THR A 313 20.36 27.04 4.81
N TYR A 314 19.78 27.79 3.87
CA TYR A 314 19.09 29.04 4.18
C TYR A 314 17.91 28.85 5.14
N LEU A 315 17.04 27.86 4.85
CA LEU A 315 15.85 27.56 5.67
C LEU A 315 16.24 27.09 7.07
N CYS A 316 17.24 26.20 7.18
CA CYS A 316 17.76 25.72 8.46
C CYS A 316 18.31 26.89 9.29
N TYR A 317 19.19 27.71 8.71
CA TYR A 317 19.77 28.87 9.39
C TYR A 317 18.71 29.85 9.90
N ARG A 318 17.73 30.20 9.04
CA ARG A 318 16.65 31.13 9.40
C ARG A 318 15.73 30.58 10.49
N THR A 319 15.37 29.31 10.43
CA THR A 319 14.41 28.71 11.37
C THR A 319 15.03 28.40 12.72
N MET A 320 16.31 28.00 12.76
CA MET A 320 17.07 27.81 13.99
C MET A 320 17.06 29.06 14.88
N SER A 321 17.14 30.25 14.28
CA SER A 321 17.14 31.52 15.01
C SER A 321 15.76 31.94 15.56
N ARG A 322 14.66 31.42 14.98
CA ARG A 322 13.29 31.82 15.31
C ARG A 322 12.61 30.95 16.35
N ALA A 323 12.99 29.67 16.45
CA ALA A 323 12.26 28.77 17.33
C ALA A 323 12.45 29.13 18.81
N LEU A 324 11.32 29.34 19.49
CA LEU A 324 11.27 29.70 20.91
C LEU A 324 11.92 28.60 21.77
N LYS A 325 12.37 28.98 22.97
CA LYS A 325 12.99 28.08 23.94
C LYS A 325 11.94 27.38 24.80
N PRO A 326 11.60 26.09 24.56
CA PRO A 326 11.00 25.32 25.62
C PRO A 326 12.01 25.23 26.78
N ASN A 327 11.56 25.45 28.01
CA ASN A 327 12.44 25.39 29.18
C ASN A 327 13.01 23.98 29.40
N ASN A 328 12.40 22.95 28.81
CA ASN A 328 12.70 21.53 29.03
C ASN A 328 13.26 20.81 27.80
N ARG A 329 14.01 21.50 26.92
CA ARG A 329 14.53 20.94 25.65
C ARG A 329 15.21 19.58 25.79
N GLY A 330 16.15 19.44 26.73
CA GLY A 330 16.89 18.18 26.92
C GLY A 330 15.97 17.02 27.26
N VAL A 331 14.96 17.25 28.11
CA VAL A 331 13.96 16.23 28.47
C VAL A 331 13.12 15.85 27.25
N ILE A 332 12.69 16.83 26.45
CA ILE A 332 11.89 16.56 25.24
C ILE A 332 12.71 15.81 24.18
N ILE A 333 14.00 16.15 24.01
CA ILE A 333 14.91 15.40 23.12
C ILE A 333 15.03 13.95 23.59
N GLY A 334 15.34 13.74 24.87
CA GLY A 334 15.45 12.39 25.45
C GLY A 334 14.15 11.59 25.31
N LEU A 335 13.00 12.24 25.51
CA LEU A 335 11.69 11.63 25.29
C LEU A 335 11.50 11.22 23.83
N CYS A 336 11.81 12.08 22.86
CA CYS A 336 11.66 11.75 21.44
C CYS A 336 12.55 10.55 21.05
N ILE A 337 13.78 10.48 21.55
CA ILE A 337 14.66 9.31 21.35
C ILE A 337 14.06 8.05 21.96
N LEU A 338 13.54 8.14 23.18
CA LEU A 338 12.88 7.02 23.85
C LEU A 338 11.62 6.55 23.11
N LEU A 339 10.82 7.47 22.59
CA LEU A 339 9.63 7.15 21.79
C LEU A 339 10.01 6.51 20.46
N SER A 340 11.07 6.97 19.80
CA SER A 340 11.64 6.31 18.62
C SER A 340 12.04 4.86 18.92
N ALA A 341 12.78 4.65 20.02
CA ALA A 341 13.16 3.32 20.46
C ALA A 341 11.94 2.44 20.80
N PHE A 342 10.95 3.00 21.48
CA PHE A 342 9.71 2.30 21.84
C PHE A 342 8.89 1.89 20.61
N THR A 343 8.80 2.74 19.57
CA THR A 343 8.13 2.36 18.32
C THR A 343 8.81 1.19 17.60
N THR A 344 10.12 1.03 17.80
CA THR A 344 10.91 -0.07 17.20
C THR A 344 10.87 -1.34 18.04
N LEU A 345 10.69 -1.23 19.35
CA LEU A 345 10.79 -2.36 20.28
C LEU A 345 9.95 -3.58 19.87
N PRO A 346 8.66 -3.45 19.48
CA PRO A 346 7.86 -4.61 19.07
C PRO A 346 8.48 -5.36 17.89
N LEU A 347 9.04 -4.65 16.91
CA LEU A 347 9.70 -5.23 15.75
C LEU A 347 10.96 -6.01 16.17
N ALA A 348 11.79 -5.38 17.01
CA ALA A 348 13.03 -5.95 17.51
C ALA A 348 12.80 -7.24 18.32
N LEU A 349 11.64 -7.39 18.96
CA LEU A 349 11.29 -8.58 19.74
C LEU A 349 10.82 -9.77 18.87
N THR A 350 10.51 -9.57 17.59
CA THR A 350 9.96 -10.64 16.75
C THR A 350 11.02 -11.66 16.31
N SER A 351 10.61 -12.90 16.12
CA SER A 351 11.50 -13.98 15.67
C SER A 351 12.17 -13.69 14.33
N LYS A 352 11.48 -13.01 13.40
CA LYS A 352 12.05 -12.57 12.11
C LYS A 352 13.32 -11.74 12.30
N TYR A 353 13.27 -10.70 13.14
CA TYR A 353 14.39 -9.77 13.34
C TYR A 353 15.46 -10.31 14.29
N GLN A 354 15.11 -11.28 15.15
CA GLN A 354 16.10 -11.99 15.94
C GLN A 354 16.97 -12.95 15.10
N ASN A 355 16.60 -13.22 13.84
CA ASN A 355 17.32 -14.11 12.92
C ASN A 355 18.03 -13.40 11.76
N ILE A 356 17.77 -12.10 11.53
CA ILE A 356 18.37 -11.32 10.45
C ILE A 356 19.53 -10.49 11.02
N ARG A 357 20.75 -10.65 10.47
CA ARG A 357 21.90 -9.80 10.79
C ARG A 357 21.83 -8.55 9.92
N LEU A 358 21.76 -7.37 10.55
CA LEU A 358 21.68 -6.04 9.93
C LEU A 358 20.35 -5.77 9.20
N ALA A 359 19.49 -5.01 9.87
CA ALA A 359 18.16 -4.64 9.36
C ALA A 359 17.88 -3.14 9.50
N ALA A 360 18.92 -2.30 9.47
CA ALA A 360 18.73 -0.86 9.36
C ALA A 360 17.76 -0.59 8.20
N TYR A 361 16.75 0.25 8.44
CA TYR A 361 15.70 0.67 7.49
C TYR A 361 14.51 -0.27 7.26
N ILE A 362 14.53 -1.52 7.72
CA ILE A 362 13.36 -2.40 7.53
C ILE A 362 12.27 -2.02 8.55
N ASP A 363 11.10 -1.62 8.08
CA ASP A 363 9.93 -1.29 8.93
C ASP A 363 10.13 -0.14 9.96
N SER A 364 11.24 0.62 9.93
CA SER A 364 11.60 1.66 10.93
C SER A 364 10.84 3.00 10.82
N ARG A 365 9.75 3.03 10.07
CA ARG A 365 9.12 4.23 9.49
C ARG A 365 8.57 5.20 10.55
N PHE A 366 8.06 4.64 11.64
CA PHE A 366 7.44 5.42 12.70
C PHE A 366 8.47 5.98 13.69
N ALA A 367 9.61 5.30 13.82
CA ALA A 367 10.75 5.77 14.57
C ALA A 367 11.33 7.05 13.94
N PHE A 368 11.30 7.14 12.60
CA PHE A 368 11.76 8.32 11.84
C PHE A 368 11.12 9.63 12.31
N PHE A 369 9.79 9.67 12.51
CA PHE A 369 9.10 10.88 12.97
C PHE A 369 9.67 11.39 14.30
N TRP A 370 9.87 10.50 15.27
CA TRP A 370 10.41 10.85 16.57
C TRP A 370 11.92 11.16 16.53
N ALA A 371 12.69 10.44 15.72
CA ALA A 371 14.12 10.69 15.53
C ALA A 371 14.37 12.06 14.89
N ILE A 372 13.61 12.43 13.85
CA ILE A 372 13.68 13.76 13.22
C ILE A 372 13.19 14.85 14.18
N ALA A 373 12.14 14.60 14.96
CA ALA A 373 11.70 15.50 16.02
C ALA A 373 12.82 15.78 17.04
N ALA A 374 13.50 14.72 17.52
CA ALA A 374 14.66 14.85 18.41
C ALA A 374 15.80 15.64 17.77
N MET A 375 16.14 15.33 16.51
CA MET A 375 17.19 16.03 15.75
C MET A 375 16.86 17.51 15.56
N SER A 376 15.61 17.85 15.24
CA SER A 376 15.16 19.24 15.08
C SER A 376 15.34 20.06 16.36
N LEU A 377 15.00 19.46 17.51
CA LEU A 377 15.19 20.08 18.81
C LEU A 377 16.67 20.19 19.19
N PHE A 378 17.47 19.19 18.84
CA PHE A 378 18.91 19.20 19.08
C PHE A 378 19.61 20.29 18.25
N VAL A 379 19.34 20.36 16.95
CA VAL A 379 19.82 21.43 16.05
C VAL A 379 19.39 22.80 16.60
N ASN A 380 18.12 22.95 16.99
CA ASN A 380 17.66 24.20 17.59
C ASN A 380 18.30 24.50 18.96
N TYR A 381 18.69 23.49 19.74
CA TYR A 381 19.43 23.66 21.00
C TYR A 381 20.83 24.19 20.75
N LEU A 382 21.56 23.61 19.78
CA LEU A 382 22.89 24.07 19.38
C LEU A 382 22.91 25.56 19.01
N ALA A 383 21.84 26.05 18.35
CA ALA A 383 21.70 27.46 17.99
C ALA A 383 21.65 28.44 19.18
N THR A 384 21.43 27.92 20.40
CA THR A 384 21.25 28.75 21.61
C THR A 384 22.48 28.84 22.50
N ILE A 385 23.55 28.13 22.15
CA ILE A 385 24.82 28.15 22.88
C ILE A 385 25.47 29.52 22.70
N ARG A 386 25.74 30.23 23.80
CA ARG A 386 26.17 31.64 23.81
C ARG A 386 27.70 31.87 23.82
N ASN A 387 28.51 30.82 23.74
CA ASN A 387 29.97 30.96 23.69
C ASN A 387 30.43 31.49 22.31
N PRO A 388 31.66 32.01 22.15
CA PRO A 388 32.12 32.57 20.86
C PRO A 388 32.03 31.57 19.70
N LEU A 389 32.29 30.29 19.95
CA LEU A 389 32.10 29.20 18.98
C LEU A 389 30.62 29.01 18.59
N GLY A 390 29.70 29.23 19.52
CA GLY A 390 28.25 29.09 19.34
C GLY A 390 27.65 30.09 18.36
N ARG A 391 28.35 31.19 18.04
CA ARG A 391 27.93 32.11 16.96
C ARG A 391 28.10 31.50 15.57
N PHE A 392 29.10 30.64 15.39
CA PHE A 392 29.37 29.95 14.12
C PHE A 392 28.60 28.65 13.98
N LEU A 393 28.19 28.05 15.10
CA LEU A 393 27.52 26.75 15.12
C LEU A 393 26.24 26.69 14.27
N PRO A 394 25.32 27.69 14.28
CA PRO A 394 24.17 27.69 13.37
C PRO A 394 24.55 27.65 11.90
N VAL A 395 25.61 28.38 11.51
CA VAL A 395 26.09 28.40 10.12
C VAL A 395 26.63 27.03 9.74
N ILE A 396 27.53 26.47 10.56
CA ILE A 396 28.12 25.14 10.32
C ILE A 396 27.01 24.08 10.22
N VAL A 397 26.09 24.04 11.18
CA VAL A 397 25.00 23.06 11.19
C VAL A 397 24.10 23.23 9.96
N SER A 398 23.76 24.47 9.59
CA SER A 398 22.94 24.71 8.39
C SER A 398 23.63 24.31 7.08
N VAL A 399 24.95 24.49 6.98
CA VAL A 399 25.75 24.02 5.84
C VAL A 399 25.77 22.50 5.81
N LEU A 400 25.99 21.84 6.95
CA LEU A 400 25.95 20.38 7.05
C LEU A 400 24.57 19.83 6.65
N VAL A 401 23.47 20.45 7.09
CA VAL A 401 22.12 20.07 6.67
C VAL A 401 21.92 20.26 5.16
N GLY A 402 22.43 21.34 4.58
CA GLY A 402 22.40 21.55 3.13
C GLY A 402 23.18 20.48 2.35
N LEU A 403 24.39 20.14 2.80
CA LEU A 403 25.21 19.08 2.22
C LEU A 403 24.54 17.70 2.35
N SER A 404 23.97 17.40 3.52
CA SER A 404 23.17 16.19 3.74
C SER A 404 21.99 16.11 2.78
N SER A 405 21.25 17.21 2.60
CA SER A 405 20.14 17.28 1.65
C SER A 405 20.59 17.11 0.20
N ALA A 406 21.74 17.67 -0.18
CA ALA A 406 22.33 17.49 -1.50
C ALA A 406 22.66 16.01 -1.76
N PHE A 407 23.33 15.37 -0.80
CA PHE A 407 23.70 13.96 -0.87
C PHE A 407 22.46 13.06 -0.96
N THR A 408 21.46 13.28 -0.10
CA THR A 408 20.20 12.53 -0.11
C THR A 408 19.43 12.77 -1.41
N TYR A 409 19.41 13.98 -1.95
CA TYR A 409 18.78 14.25 -3.25
C TYR A 409 19.48 13.48 -4.38
N TYR A 410 20.81 13.53 -4.43
CA TYR A 410 21.61 12.80 -5.42
C TYR A 410 21.36 11.28 -5.32
N HIS A 411 21.39 10.70 -4.12
CA HIS A 411 21.03 9.30 -3.89
C HIS A 411 19.61 8.99 -4.38
N ASN A 412 18.64 9.84 -4.05
CA ASN A 412 17.26 9.63 -4.47
C ASN A 412 17.07 9.75 -5.98
N VAL A 413 17.86 10.59 -6.68
CA VAL A 413 17.83 10.65 -8.15
C VAL A 413 18.33 9.33 -8.74
N ASP A 414 19.47 8.85 -8.28
CA ASP A 414 20.07 7.59 -8.72
C ASP A 414 19.13 6.40 -8.46
N SER A 415 18.64 6.27 -7.22
CA SER A 415 17.67 5.22 -6.87
C SER A 415 16.36 5.33 -7.67
N SER A 416 15.91 6.54 -8.01
CA SER A 416 14.72 6.76 -8.84
C SER A 416 14.94 6.31 -10.28
N GLN A 417 16.16 6.49 -10.82
CA GLN A 417 16.54 5.96 -12.14
C GLN A 417 16.56 4.43 -12.13
N VAL A 418 17.20 3.81 -11.14
CA VAL A 418 17.19 2.35 -10.97
C VAL A 418 15.75 1.83 -10.87
N MET A 419 14.89 2.50 -10.09
CA MET A 419 13.46 2.13 -10.01
C MET A 419 12.74 2.25 -11.36
N ASN A 420 13.08 3.22 -12.21
CA ASN A 420 12.52 3.33 -13.55
C ASN A 420 12.87 2.10 -14.40
N ASP A 421 14.10 1.59 -14.28
CA ASP A 421 14.53 0.38 -14.96
C ASP A 421 13.70 -0.82 -14.44
N TYR A 422 13.57 -0.98 -13.12
CA TYR A 422 12.75 -2.03 -12.51
C TYR A 422 11.27 -2.03 -12.95
N VAL A 423 10.74 -0.89 -13.38
CA VAL A 423 9.35 -0.79 -13.83
C VAL A 423 9.18 -0.87 -15.35
N GLU A 424 10.27 -0.94 -16.11
CA GLU A 424 10.27 -1.12 -17.56
C GLU A 424 9.45 -2.36 -17.99
N PRO A 425 9.55 -3.53 -17.32
CA PRO A 425 8.74 -4.70 -17.68
C PRO A 425 7.23 -4.43 -17.69
N TRP A 426 6.73 -3.58 -16.79
CA TRP A 426 5.32 -3.18 -16.79
C TRP A 426 4.95 -2.34 -18.02
N GLY A 427 5.87 -1.53 -18.52
CA GLY A 427 5.74 -0.81 -19.78
C GLY A 427 5.62 -1.77 -20.97
N LEU A 428 6.54 -2.72 -21.08
CA LEU A 428 6.55 -3.74 -22.14
C LEU A 428 5.28 -4.61 -22.11
N ALA A 429 4.86 -5.07 -20.93
CA ALA A 429 3.63 -5.83 -20.76
C ALA A 429 2.38 -5.04 -21.23
N ARG A 430 2.32 -3.73 -20.95
CA ARG A 430 1.22 -2.88 -21.46
C ARG A 430 1.27 -2.73 -22.97
N GLN A 431 2.45 -2.58 -23.57
CA GLN A 431 2.59 -2.54 -25.02
C GLN A 431 2.12 -3.85 -25.67
N LEU A 432 2.45 -5.00 -25.10
CA LEU A 432 1.96 -6.31 -25.54
C LEU A 432 0.44 -6.46 -25.36
N ALA A 433 -0.13 -5.84 -24.32
CA ALA A 433 -1.57 -5.83 -24.12
C ALA A 433 -2.32 -5.04 -25.21
N PHE A 434 -1.81 -3.86 -25.59
CA PHE A 434 -2.50 -2.95 -26.52
C PHE A 434 -1.93 -2.94 -27.94
N GLY A 435 -0.97 -3.82 -28.21
CA GLY A 435 -0.10 -3.82 -29.38
C GLY A 435 -0.82 -4.06 -30.70
N CYS A 436 -0.57 -3.12 -31.62
CA CYS A 436 -0.82 -3.23 -33.04
C CYS A 436 0.23 -4.19 -33.66
N GLY A 437 -0.18 -5.37 -34.12
CA GLY A 437 0.58 -6.16 -35.11
C GLY A 437 1.59 -7.20 -34.63
N GLN A 438 1.75 -7.49 -33.33
CA GLN A 438 2.64 -8.58 -32.89
C GLN A 438 1.92 -9.94 -32.84
N LYS A 439 2.64 -10.99 -33.25
CA LYS A 439 2.19 -12.39 -33.30
C LYS A 439 1.57 -12.81 -31.96
N PRO A 440 0.55 -13.70 -31.97
CA PRO A 440 -0.12 -14.15 -30.76
C PRO A 440 0.89 -14.71 -29.75
N VAL A 441 0.70 -14.31 -28.48
CA VAL A 441 1.52 -14.62 -27.29
C VAL A 441 1.55 -16.14 -26.96
N HIS A 442 1.02 -16.99 -27.83
CA HIS A 442 0.77 -18.40 -27.54
C HIS A 442 2.03 -19.29 -27.56
N ASP A 443 3.11 -18.90 -28.25
CA ASP A 443 4.28 -19.80 -28.44
C ASP A 443 5.61 -19.29 -27.86
N ALA A 444 5.66 -18.08 -27.28
CA ALA A 444 6.90 -17.51 -26.74
C ALA A 444 6.98 -17.58 -25.21
N ASN A 445 8.20 -17.71 -24.68
CA ASN A 445 8.49 -17.55 -23.25
C ASN A 445 8.19 -16.08 -22.85
N ILE A 446 6.97 -15.82 -22.38
CA ILE A 446 6.44 -14.48 -22.13
C ILE A 446 7.34 -13.67 -21.20
N ARG A 447 8.00 -14.33 -20.24
CA ARG A 447 8.98 -13.69 -19.38
C ARG A 447 10.15 -13.10 -20.16
N THR A 448 10.69 -13.79 -21.17
CA THR A 448 11.80 -13.25 -21.98
C THR A 448 11.40 -12.04 -22.82
N LEU A 449 10.10 -11.88 -23.12
CA LEU A 449 9.58 -10.73 -23.85
C LEU A 449 9.26 -9.54 -22.93
N VAL A 450 8.75 -9.82 -21.73
CA VAL A 450 8.30 -8.78 -20.78
C VAL A 450 9.41 -8.35 -19.84
N ASP A 451 10.18 -9.29 -19.32
CA ASP A 451 11.23 -9.09 -18.33
C ASP A 451 12.52 -9.80 -18.76
N PRO A 452 13.16 -9.34 -19.86
CA PRO A 452 14.35 -9.97 -20.44
C PRO A 452 15.54 -10.01 -19.45
N PHE A 453 15.59 -9.07 -18.52
CA PHE A 453 16.68 -8.93 -17.54
C PHE A 453 16.35 -9.53 -16.18
N SER A 454 15.17 -10.16 -16.01
CA SER A 454 14.71 -10.74 -14.74
C SER A 454 14.75 -9.75 -13.56
N GLN A 455 14.33 -8.52 -13.80
CA GLN A 455 14.30 -7.45 -12.80
C GLN A 455 13.16 -7.64 -11.80
N VAL A 456 12.05 -8.30 -12.17
CA VAL A 456 10.90 -8.44 -11.28
C VAL A 456 11.15 -9.48 -10.19
N THR A 457 11.31 -8.99 -8.96
CA THR A 457 11.51 -9.83 -7.77
C THR A 457 10.22 -10.55 -7.38
N HIS A 458 10.34 -11.82 -6.97
CA HIS A 458 9.19 -12.64 -6.62
C HIS A 458 9.57 -13.73 -5.60
N HIS A 459 8.57 -14.25 -4.88
CA HIS A 459 8.76 -15.34 -3.91
C HIS A 459 9.17 -16.63 -4.60
N ALA A 460 9.90 -17.49 -3.89
CA ALA A 460 10.22 -18.83 -4.36
C ALA A 460 8.93 -19.61 -4.69
N GLY A 461 8.86 -20.22 -5.87
CA GLY A 461 7.67 -20.93 -6.35
C GLY A 461 6.60 -20.04 -7.00
N PHE A 462 6.78 -18.72 -7.05
CA PHE A 462 5.88 -17.84 -7.78
C PHE A 462 6.02 -18.03 -9.30
N ASN A 463 4.92 -18.38 -9.97
CA ASN A 463 4.93 -18.60 -11.42
C ASN A 463 4.80 -17.26 -12.17
N LEU A 464 5.95 -16.66 -12.47
CA LEU A 464 6.02 -15.36 -13.15
C LEU A 464 5.45 -15.39 -14.58
N ASP A 465 5.59 -16.50 -15.31
CA ASP A 465 5.02 -16.63 -16.66
C ASP A 465 3.49 -16.60 -16.63
N LYS A 466 2.89 -17.35 -15.72
CA LYS A 466 1.44 -17.33 -15.49
C LYS A 466 0.98 -15.93 -15.10
N TYR A 467 1.71 -15.28 -14.20
CA TYR A 467 1.42 -13.92 -13.78
C TYR A 467 1.40 -12.94 -14.96
N TRP A 468 2.42 -12.95 -15.82
CA TRP A 468 2.49 -12.03 -16.96
C TRP A 468 1.36 -12.26 -17.97
N LYS A 469 1.00 -13.53 -18.23
CA LYS A 469 -0.15 -13.88 -19.07
C LYS A 469 -1.43 -13.29 -18.50
N THR A 470 -1.67 -13.47 -17.20
CA THR A 470 -2.82 -12.89 -16.49
C THR A 470 -2.80 -11.37 -16.56
N TYR A 471 -1.67 -10.73 -16.31
CA TYR A 471 -1.54 -9.26 -16.35
C TYR A 471 -1.85 -8.69 -17.74
N ILE A 472 -1.26 -9.26 -18.79
CA ILE A 472 -1.48 -8.80 -20.17
C ILE A 472 -2.95 -8.99 -20.57
N MET A 473 -3.55 -10.11 -20.21
CA MET A 473 -4.97 -10.36 -20.46
C MET A 473 -5.86 -9.39 -19.68
N TYR A 474 -5.55 -9.15 -18.39
CA TYR A 474 -6.23 -8.16 -17.55
C TYR A 474 -6.18 -6.76 -18.19
N LYS A 475 -5.01 -6.34 -18.69
CA LYS A 475 -4.88 -5.05 -19.40
C LYS A 475 -5.65 -5.01 -20.72
N LYS A 476 -5.68 -6.11 -21.48
CA LYS A 476 -6.51 -6.22 -22.69
C LYS A 476 -7.99 -5.99 -22.39
N MET A 477 -8.51 -6.58 -21.31
CA MET A 477 -9.91 -6.43 -20.93
C MET A 477 -10.27 -5.00 -20.50
N LEU A 478 -9.39 -4.36 -19.72
CA LEU A 478 -9.60 -2.98 -19.27
C LEU A 478 -9.65 -1.95 -20.40
N GLY A 479 -9.01 -2.26 -21.54
CA GLY A 479 -8.89 -1.34 -22.67
C GLY A 479 -8.00 -0.12 -22.39
N ARG A 480 -7.89 0.78 -23.37
CA ARG A 480 -7.00 1.96 -23.30
C ARG A 480 -7.51 3.07 -22.37
N ASN A 481 -8.83 3.17 -22.17
CA ASN A 481 -9.48 4.27 -21.44
C ASN A 481 -9.85 3.94 -19.99
N ALA A 482 -9.20 2.93 -19.40
CA ALA A 482 -9.59 2.36 -18.12
C ALA A 482 -9.59 3.35 -16.95
N LEU A 483 -8.86 4.47 -17.03
CA LEU A 483 -8.82 5.49 -15.96
C LEU A 483 -10.18 6.18 -15.73
N LEU A 484 -10.97 6.40 -16.78
CA LEU A 484 -12.30 7.02 -16.70
C LEU A 484 -13.40 6.00 -16.33
N ASN A 485 -13.17 4.72 -16.63
CA ASN A 485 -14.10 3.62 -16.37
C ASN A 485 -13.70 2.78 -15.15
N TRP A 486 -12.71 3.25 -14.36
CA TRP A 486 -12.26 2.54 -13.17
C TRP A 486 -13.31 2.68 -12.08
N ASN A 487 -14.16 1.66 -11.96
CA ASN A 487 -15.03 1.50 -10.81
C ASN A 487 -14.43 0.39 -9.94
N PRO A 488 -14.11 0.63 -8.66
CA PRO A 488 -13.64 -0.44 -7.80
C PRO A 488 -14.68 -1.57 -7.74
N LEU A 489 -15.97 -1.28 -7.72
CA LEU A 489 -17.00 -2.32 -7.78
C LEU A 489 -17.12 -3.02 -9.15
N HIS A 490 -16.43 -2.55 -10.20
CA HIS A 490 -16.41 -3.21 -11.52
C HIS A 490 -15.45 -4.39 -11.64
N PHE A 491 -14.62 -4.67 -10.64
CA PHE A 491 -13.86 -5.93 -10.64
C PHE A 491 -14.83 -7.11 -10.64
N ASP A 492 -16.04 -6.88 -10.13
CA ASP A 492 -17.19 -7.78 -10.25
C ASP A 492 -18.02 -7.72 -11.53
N ARG A 493 -17.62 -6.90 -12.52
CA ARG A 493 -18.43 -6.64 -13.73
C ARG A 493 -17.66 -6.65 -15.06
N ILE A 494 -16.35 -6.86 -15.07
CA ILE A 494 -15.63 -7.05 -16.35
C ILE A 494 -16.05 -8.42 -16.90
N ASN A 495 -16.95 -8.41 -17.90
CA ASN A 495 -17.30 -9.60 -18.64
C ASN A 495 -16.09 -10.02 -19.49
N PHE A 496 -15.61 -11.25 -19.30
CA PHE A 496 -14.58 -11.83 -20.15
C PHE A 496 -15.25 -12.55 -21.31
N ASP A 497 -15.30 -11.89 -22.46
CA ASP A 497 -15.80 -12.49 -23.68
C ASP A 497 -14.68 -13.26 -24.40
N LEU A 498 -14.98 -14.51 -24.77
CA LEU A 498 -14.14 -15.36 -25.59
C LEU A 498 -14.12 -14.85 -27.04
N LYS A 499 -13.01 -15.07 -27.75
CA LYS A 499 -12.88 -14.69 -29.16
C LYS A 499 -13.07 -15.90 -30.07
N PRO A 500 -13.72 -15.77 -31.23
CA PRO A 500 -13.82 -16.85 -32.18
C PRO A 500 -12.44 -17.19 -32.76
N ASN A 501 -12.33 -18.40 -33.31
CA ASN A 501 -11.14 -19.02 -33.89
C ASN A 501 -9.98 -19.24 -32.90
N VAL A 502 -10.19 -19.03 -31.60
CA VAL A 502 -9.23 -19.33 -30.53
C VAL A 502 -9.73 -20.54 -29.75
N LEU A 503 -8.86 -21.55 -29.58
CA LEU A 503 -9.12 -22.67 -28.68
C LEU A 503 -8.77 -22.24 -27.26
N TYR A 504 -9.76 -22.18 -26.39
CA TYR A 504 -9.57 -21.91 -24.97
C TYR A 504 -9.53 -23.21 -24.20
N LYS A 505 -8.43 -23.47 -23.51
CA LYS A 505 -8.41 -24.46 -22.44
C LYS A 505 -8.96 -23.82 -21.17
N VAL A 506 -9.89 -24.50 -20.50
CA VAL A 506 -10.63 -23.91 -19.38
C VAL A 506 -9.71 -23.58 -18.22
N ASN A 507 -8.72 -24.41 -17.89
CA ASN A 507 -7.72 -24.09 -16.85
C ASN A 507 -6.77 -22.93 -17.18
N GLU A 508 -6.76 -22.44 -18.43
CA GLU A 508 -6.00 -21.27 -18.86
C GLU A 508 -6.84 -19.99 -18.85
N LEU A 509 -8.16 -20.11 -18.61
CA LEU A 509 -9.05 -18.95 -18.50
C LEU A 509 -8.78 -18.16 -17.20
N PRO A 510 -9.00 -16.84 -17.23
CA PRO A 510 -8.83 -16.01 -16.04
C PRO A 510 -9.81 -16.41 -14.96
N LYS A 511 -9.38 -16.37 -13.69
CA LYS A 511 -10.24 -16.76 -12.56
C LYS A 511 -11.58 -16.02 -12.52
N MET A 512 -11.59 -14.75 -12.89
CA MET A 512 -12.79 -13.91 -12.95
C MET A 512 -13.87 -14.40 -13.92
N PHE A 513 -13.50 -15.31 -14.84
CA PHE A 513 -14.45 -16.00 -15.71
C PHE A 513 -15.36 -16.96 -14.93
N PHE A 514 -14.82 -17.57 -13.88
CA PHE A 514 -15.54 -18.51 -13.04
C PHE A 514 -16.43 -17.78 -12.03
N HIS A 515 -17.35 -18.52 -11.42
CA HIS A 515 -18.43 -18.11 -10.51
C HIS A 515 -19.54 -17.26 -11.14
N ARG A 516 -19.24 -16.27 -11.97
CA ARG A 516 -20.28 -15.42 -12.59
C ARG A 516 -21.02 -16.07 -13.73
N ASN A 517 -20.27 -16.82 -14.54
CA ASN A 517 -20.80 -17.48 -15.71
C ASN A 517 -21.31 -18.89 -15.38
N GLY A 518 -21.67 -19.16 -14.12
CA GLY A 518 -22.13 -20.49 -13.72
C GLY A 518 -21.06 -21.57 -13.84
N TRP A 519 -19.80 -21.25 -13.54
CA TRP A 519 -18.69 -22.22 -13.50
C TRP A 519 -18.01 -22.23 -12.14
N HIS A 520 -17.61 -23.38 -11.65
CA HIS A 520 -16.67 -23.51 -10.53
C HIS A 520 -15.25 -23.20 -10.98
N THR A 521 -14.34 -23.00 -10.01
CA THR A 521 -12.91 -22.89 -10.32
C THR A 521 -12.40 -24.16 -11.02
N PRO A 522 -11.41 -24.06 -11.92
CA PRO A 522 -10.80 -25.22 -12.56
C PRO A 522 -10.24 -26.22 -11.54
N GLU A 523 -10.44 -27.50 -11.84
CA GLU A 523 -10.00 -28.66 -11.08
C GLU A 523 -8.60 -29.13 -11.54
N PRO A 524 -7.91 -29.98 -10.75
CA PRO A 524 -6.59 -30.50 -11.10
C PRO A 524 -6.51 -31.24 -12.45
N TRP A 525 -7.63 -31.79 -12.93
CA TRP A 525 -7.72 -32.46 -14.24
C TRP A 525 -7.75 -31.48 -15.43
N GLY A 526 -7.74 -30.17 -15.19
CA GLY A 526 -7.52 -29.16 -16.22
C GLY A 526 -8.79 -28.53 -16.82
N GLY A 527 -9.97 -28.80 -16.27
CA GLY A 527 -11.19 -28.09 -16.66
C GLY A 527 -12.06 -27.71 -15.47
N ALA A 528 -13.26 -27.19 -15.72
CA ALA A 528 -14.14 -26.65 -14.70
C ALA A 528 -15.54 -27.24 -14.78
N TRP A 529 -16.13 -27.52 -13.63
CA TRP A 529 -17.53 -27.91 -13.54
C TRP A 529 -18.45 -26.68 -13.65
N SER A 530 -19.62 -26.83 -14.26
CA SER A 530 -20.68 -25.84 -14.15
C SER A 530 -21.18 -25.77 -12.70
N SER A 531 -21.55 -24.57 -12.27
CA SER A 531 -22.15 -24.29 -10.98
C SER A 531 -23.66 -24.22 -11.13
N GLY A 532 -24.32 -25.34 -10.81
CA GLY A 532 -25.76 -25.50 -10.97
C GLY A 532 -26.20 -25.92 -12.37
N ILE A 533 -27.42 -25.53 -12.73
CA ILE A 533 -28.16 -26.00 -13.91
C ILE A 533 -27.69 -25.29 -15.19
N VAL A 534 -27.36 -24.00 -15.11
CA VAL A 534 -27.02 -23.17 -16.27
C VAL A 534 -25.62 -22.60 -16.14
N SER A 535 -24.85 -22.70 -17.21
CA SER A 535 -23.54 -22.05 -17.33
C SER A 535 -23.42 -21.33 -18.66
N TYR A 536 -22.64 -20.26 -18.68
CA TYR A 536 -22.58 -19.29 -19.76
C TYR A 536 -21.15 -19.23 -20.32
N LEU A 537 -21.01 -19.11 -21.64
CA LEU A 537 -19.77 -18.77 -22.31
C LEU A 537 -20.04 -17.57 -23.24
N PRO A 538 -19.75 -16.33 -22.80
CA PRO A 538 -19.87 -15.18 -23.67
C PRO A 538 -18.75 -15.15 -24.71
N PHE A 539 -19.06 -14.79 -25.94
CA PHE A 539 -18.15 -14.62 -27.07
C PHE A 539 -18.33 -13.25 -27.74
N THR A 540 -17.23 -12.59 -28.11
CA THR A 540 -17.26 -11.41 -28.99
C THR A 540 -17.13 -11.86 -30.45
N VAL A 541 -18.16 -11.71 -31.25
CA VAL A 541 -18.19 -12.19 -32.65
C VAL A 541 -18.01 -11.05 -33.67
N PRO A 542 -17.11 -11.20 -34.68
CA PRO A 542 -16.70 -10.09 -35.56
C PRO A 542 -17.73 -9.70 -36.62
N SER A 543 -18.69 -10.56 -36.97
CA SER A 543 -19.70 -10.25 -37.99
C SER A 543 -21.01 -10.97 -37.67
N PRO A 544 -22.14 -10.25 -37.61
CA PRO A 544 -23.44 -10.88 -37.47
C PRO A 544 -23.80 -11.68 -38.73
N ASN A 545 -24.61 -12.73 -38.58
CA ASN A 545 -25.20 -13.53 -39.68
C ASN A 545 -24.31 -14.55 -40.40
N LEU A 546 -23.04 -14.72 -40.04
CA LEU A 546 -22.24 -15.86 -40.53
C LEU A 546 -22.39 -17.04 -39.59
N GLY A 547 -22.82 -18.21 -40.12
CA GLY A 547 -22.87 -19.44 -39.34
C GLY A 547 -21.48 -19.79 -38.77
N MET A 548 -21.46 -20.32 -37.55
CA MET A 548 -20.23 -20.74 -36.86
C MET A 548 -20.37 -22.17 -36.35
N THR A 549 -19.27 -22.75 -35.89
CA THR A 549 -19.22 -24.07 -35.28
C THR A 549 -18.67 -23.96 -33.87
N LEU A 550 -19.47 -24.34 -32.88
CA LEU A 550 -19.03 -24.49 -31.50
C LEU A 550 -18.43 -25.88 -31.31
N GLU A 551 -17.13 -25.93 -31.05
CA GLU A 551 -16.40 -27.12 -30.66
C GLU A 551 -16.10 -27.06 -29.16
N PHE A 552 -16.40 -28.12 -28.41
CA PHE A 552 -16.01 -28.20 -27.00
C PHE A 552 -15.65 -29.62 -26.58
N ILE A 553 -14.76 -29.73 -25.60
CA ILE A 553 -14.42 -31.01 -24.96
C ILE A 553 -14.99 -30.97 -23.55
N ALA A 554 -15.83 -31.94 -23.20
CA ALA A 554 -16.51 -31.98 -21.92
C ALA A 554 -16.71 -33.39 -21.38
N THR A 555 -16.99 -33.46 -20.09
CA THR A 555 -17.39 -34.65 -19.33
C THR A 555 -18.64 -34.32 -18.51
N ILE A 556 -19.30 -35.33 -17.95
CA ILE A 556 -20.50 -35.14 -17.12
C ILE A 556 -20.45 -36.10 -15.91
N PRO A 557 -20.95 -35.71 -14.72
CA PRO A 557 -21.14 -36.66 -13.63
C PRO A 557 -22.34 -37.54 -13.99
N VAL A 558 -22.15 -38.87 -13.97
CA VAL A 558 -23.20 -39.83 -14.32
C VAL A 558 -23.64 -40.61 -13.08
N TRP A 559 -24.95 -40.82 -12.96
CA TRP A 559 -25.57 -41.61 -11.90
C TRP A 559 -25.13 -43.08 -11.94
N PRO A 560 -25.11 -43.78 -10.78
CA PRO A 560 -25.12 -45.24 -10.78
C PRO A 560 -26.31 -45.76 -11.61
N GLY A 561 -26.02 -46.53 -12.66
CA GLY A 561 -27.04 -47.10 -13.56
C GLY A 561 -27.48 -46.23 -14.73
N ARG A 562 -26.91 -45.03 -14.93
CA ARG A 562 -27.05 -44.27 -16.20
C ARG A 562 -25.71 -44.26 -16.94
N THR A 563 -25.76 -44.10 -18.26
CA THR A 563 -24.55 -43.97 -19.11
C THR A 563 -24.42 -42.59 -19.75
N SER A 564 -25.49 -41.79 -19.74
CA SER A 564 -25.53 -40.47 -20.37
C SER A 564 -26.57 -39.54 -19.76
N ARG A 565 -26.46 -38.25 -20.09
CA ARG A 565 -27.35 -37.15 -19.66
C ARG A 565 -27.54 -36.13 -20.78
N LEU A 566 -28.66 -35.42 -20.76
CA LEU A 566 -28.98 -34.43 -21.80
C LEU A 566 -28.36 -33.07 -21.44
N LEU A 567 -27.58 -32.52 -22.36
CA LEU A 567 -27.12 -31.14 -22.36
C LEU A 567 -27.89 -30.35 -23.41
N GLU A 568 -28.58 -29.30 -23.01
CA GLU A 568 -29.15 -28.32 -23.92
C GLU A 568 -28.14 -27.19 -24.15
N VAL A 569 -27.88 -26.88 -25.41
CA VAL A 569 -27.04 -25.77 -25.83
C VAL A 569 -27.96 -24.68 -26.39
N ARG A 570 -27.99 -23.52 -25.74
CA ARG A 570 -28.67 -22.32 -26.24
C ARG A 570 -27.67 -21.26 -26.63
N ILE A 571 -28.09 -20.35 -27.51
CA ILE A 571 -27.33 -19.16 -27.86
C ILE A 571 -28.26 -17.96 -27.78
N ASN A 572 -27.88 -16.99 -26.95
CA ASN A 572 -28.68 -15.79 -26.69
C ASN A 572 -30.14 -16.13 -26.32
N GLY A 573 -30.33 -17.12 -25.44
CA GLY A 573 -31.63 -17.59 -24.97
C GLY A 573 -32.42 -18.49 -25.93
N ARG A 574 -31.91 -18.80 -27.12
CA ARG A 574 -32.60 -19.67 -28.10
C ARG A 574 -31.95 -21.04 -28.21
N ASP A 575 -32.76 -22.10 -28.23
CA ASP A 575 -32.30 -23.47 -28.38
C ASP A 575 -31.60 -23.69 -29.72
N VAL A 576 -30.40 -24.28 -29.66
CA VAL A 576 -29.61 -24.64 -30.85
C VAL A 576 -29.53 -26.14 -31.02
N LYS A 577 -29.14 -26.85 -29.96
CA LYS A 577 -28.95 -28.30 -30.01
C LYS A 577 -29.09 -28.92 -28.62
N SER A 578 -29.72 -30.09 -28.56
CA SER A 578 -29.60 -30.97 -27.41
C SER A 578 -28.62 -32.11 -27.73
N VAL A 579 -27.64 -32.30 -26.86
CA VAL A 579 -26.55 -33.27 -27.00
C VAL A 579 -26.64 -34.25 -25.85
N GLN A 580 -26.60 -35.55 -26.16
CA GLN A 580 -26.52 -36.58 -25.13
C GLN A 580 -25.06 -36.77 -24.73
N LEU A 581 -24.68 -36.30 -23.55
CA LEU A 581 -23.34 -36.42 -22.99
C LEU A 581 -23.19 -37.81 -22.36
N GLU A 582 -22.24 -38.59 -22.84
CA GLU A 582 -21.90 -39.89 -22.25
C GLU A 582 -20.86 -39.75 -21.14
N SER A 583 -20.67 -40.80 -20.33
CA SER A 583 -19.61 -40.82 -19.33
C SER A 583 -18.22 -40.72 -19.98
N GLY A 584 -17.32 -39.96 -19.35
CA GLY A 584 -15.96 -39.74 -19.84
C GLY A 584 -15.78 -38.44 -20.61
N VAL A 585 -14.54 -38.18 -21.02
CA VAL A 585 -14.15 -36.96 -21.74
C VAL A 585 -14.39 -37.16 -23.23
N GLN A 586 -15.29 -36.38 -23.82
CA GLN A 586 -15.63 -36.46 -25.23
C GLN A 586 -15.63 -35.08 -25.90
N LYS A 587 -15.44 -35.08 -27.22
CA LYS A 587 -15.46 -33.88 -28.07
C LYS A 587 -16.84 -33.77 -28.73
N TYR A 588 -17.42 -32.58 -28.65
CA TYR A 588 -18.73 -32.25 -29.20
C TYR A 588 -18.61 -31.08 -30.18
N ILE A 589 -19.44 -31.13 -31.22
CA ILE A 589 -19.50 -30.13 -32.28
C ILE A 589 -20.96 -29.75 -32.49
N VAL A 590 -21.25 -28.45 -32.39
CA VAL A 590 -22.59 -27.88 -32.56
C VAL A 590 -22.54 -26.78 -33.60
N GLU A 591 -23.36 -26.89 -34.64
CA GLU A 591 -23.54 -25.82 -35.62
C GLU A 591 -24.34 -24.67 -35.02
N VAL A 592 -23.86 -23.45 -35.20
CA VAL A 592 -24.43 -22.22 -34.65
C VAL A 592 -25.00 -21.39 -35.81
N PRO A 593 -26.34 -21.28 -35.91
CA PRO A 593 -26.98 -20.44 -36.93
C PRO A 593 -26.52 -18.99 -36.81
N GLY A 594 -26.14 -18.37 -37.94
CA GLY A 594 -25.61 -17.00 -37.96
C GLY A 594 -26.59 -15.95 -37.44
N GLU A 595 -27.90 -16.19 -37.60
CA GLU A 595 -28.99 -15.34 -37.09
C GLU A 595 -29.05 -15.25 -35.55
N LEU A 596 -28.42 -16.18 -34.84
CA LEU A 596 -28.31 -16.15 -33.38
C LEU A 596 -27.09 -15.35 -32.91
N LEU A 597 -26.16 -15.02 -33.81
CA LEU A 597 -24.96 -14.25 -33.54
C LEU A 597 -25.27 -12.76 -33.73
N LEU A 598 -25.90 -12.17 -32.72
CA LEU A 598 -26.27 -10.76 -32.71
C LEU A 598 -25.02 -9.86 -32.68
N SER A 599 -25.13 -8.67 -33.27
CA SER A 599 -24.06 -7.72 -33.57
C SER A 599 -23.00 -7.58 -32.47
N GLY A 600 -21.91 -8.35 -32.58
CA GLY A 600 -20.74 -8.25 -31.72
C GLY A 600 -20.70 -9.20 -30.52
N HIS A 601 -21.79 -9.90 -30.16
CA HIS A 601 -21.86 -10.70 -28.94
C HIS A 601 -22.73 -11.97 -29.06
N ALA A 602 -22.24 -13.08 -28.52
CA ALA A 602 -22.97 -14.33 -28.43
C ALA A 602 -22.76 -14.97 -27.06
N VAL A 603 -23.85 -15.21 -26.32
CA VAL A 603 -23.80 -15.97 -25.07
C VAL A 603 -24.22 -17.39 -25.34
N ILE A 604 -23.29 -18.32 -25.22
CA ILE A 604 -23.58 -19.76 -25.28
C ILE A 604 -23.98 -20.22 -23.89
N GLU A 605 -25.13 -20.87 -23.78
CA GLU A 605 -25.66 -21.40 -22.53
C GLU A 605 -25.62 -22.92 -22.59
N PHE A 606 -25.04 -23.53 -21.57
CA PHE A 606 -25.10 -24.96 -21.32
C PHE A 606 -26.08 -25.20 -20.18
N ILE A 607 -27.17 -25.89 -20.49
CA ILE A 607 -28.25 -26.19 -19.55
C ILE A 607 -28.28 -27.69 -19.30
N VAL A 608 -28.13 -28.06 -18.03
CA VAL A 608 -28.18 -29.44 -17.55
C VAL A 608 -29.27 -29.52 -16.47
N ASN A 609 -30.50 -29.82 -16.90
CA ASN A 609 -31.71 -29.76 -16.05
C ASN A 609 -31.67 -30.70 -14.84
N ASP A 610 -30.83 -31.73 -14.87
CA ASP A 610 -30.67 -32.70 -13.78
C ASP A 610 -29.32 -32.58 -13.05
N ALA A 611 -28.72 -31.38 -12.94
CA ALA A 611 -27.44 -31.12 -12.23
C ALA A 611 -27.42 -31.68 -10.80
N LEU A 612 -26.26 -32.16 -10.33
CA LEU A 612 -26.19 -33.03 -9.14
C LEU A 612 -25.05 -32.74 -8.21
N SER A 613 -25.31 -32.99 -6.92
CA SER A 613 -24.27 -33.04 -5.91
C SER A 613 -23.68 -34.44 -5.78
N PRO A 614 -22.35 -34.62 -5.94
CA PRO A 614 -21.68 -35.88 -5.63
C PRO A 614 -21.99 -36.38 -4.21
N SER A 615 -22.27 -35.48 -3.27
CA SER A 615 -22.64 -35.83 -1.89
C SER A 615 -23.90 -36.69 -1.77
N HIS A 616 -24.78 -36.69 -2.76
CA HIS A 616 -25.92 -37.61 -2.80
C HIS A 616 -25.51 -39.09 -2.93
N PHE A 617 -24.25 -39.36 -3.31
CA PHE A 617 -23.69 -40.70 -3.45
C PHE A 617 -22.60 -41.00 -2.42
N GLY A 618 -22.51 -40.21 -1.35
CA GLY A 618 -21.53 -40.39 -0.29
C GLY A 618 -20.14 -39.81 -0.57
N ASP A 619 -20.00 -39.02 -1.64
CA ASP A 619 -18.81 -38.17 -1.82
C ASP A 619 -18.85 -36.98 -0.83
N GLY A 620 -17.70 -36.44 -0.44
CA GLY A 620 -17.63 -35.25 0.41
C GLY A 620 -17.97 -33.95 -0.31
N ASP A 621 -18.02 -33.97 -1.65
CA ASP A 621 -18.30 -32.79 -2.47
C ASP A 621 -19.81 -32.46 -2.55
N SER A 622 -20.21 -31.35 -1.93
CA SER A 622 -21.60 -30.87 -1.85
C SER A 622 -22.03 -29.94 -2.99
N ARG A 623 -21.14 -29.66 -3.96
CA ARG A 623 -21.41 -28.73 -5.06
C ARG A 623 -22.38 -29.35 -6.05
N THR A 624 -23.33 -28.56 -6.57
CA THR A 624 -24.21 -29.01 -7.66
C THR A 624 -23.51 -28.87 -9.01
N LEU A 625 -23.11 -29.99 -9.61
CA LEU A 625 -22.32 -30.09 -10.83
C LEU A 625 -23.20 -30.49 -12.03
N GLY A 626 -23.14 -29.71 -13.11
CA GLY A 626 -23.82 -30.01 -14.38
C GLY A 626 -22.88 -30.64 -15.40
N ILE A 627 -22.04 -29.83 -16.06
CA ILE A 627 -21.08 -30.23 -17.10
C ILE A 627 -19.64 -29.89 -16.69
N GLY A 628 -18.68 -30.76 -16.97
CA GLY A 628 -17.25 -30.52 -16.78
C GLY A 628 -16.60 -30.13 -18.10
N LEU A 629 -16.25 -28.85 -18.30
CA LEU A 629 -15.69 -28.35 -19.55
C LEU A 629 -14.15 -28.32 -19.49
N LEU A 630 -13.49 -28.91 -20.48
CA LEU A 630 -12.02 -28.93 -20.63
C LEU A 630 -11.55 -27.83 -21.59
N SER A 631 -12.21 -27.70 -22.73
CA SER A 631 -11.86 -26.69 -23.74
C SER A 631 -13.05 -26.31 -24.59
N VAL A 632 -12.99 -25.10 -25.17
CA VAL A 632 -14.01 -24.59 -26.08
C VAL A 632 -13.40 -23.73 -27.18
N LYS A 633 -13.97 -23.80 -28.39
CA LYS A 633 -13.63 -22.99 -29.54
C LYS A 633 -14.89 -22.69 -30.35
N LEU A 634 -15.13 -21.43 -30.65
CA LEU A 634 -16.15 -21.03 -31.62
C LEU A 634 -15.43 -20.71 -32.94
N SER A 635 -15.63 -21.51 -33.98
CA SER A 635 -14.95 -21.33 -35.28
C SER A 635 -15.91 -20.72 -36.31
N GLY A 636 -15.48 -19.69 -37.02
CA GLY A 636 -16.17 -19.20 -38.22
C GLY A 636 -15.67 -19.94 -39.45
N CYS A 637 -16.57 -20.22 -40.41
CA CYS A 637 -16.19 -20.71 -41.74
C CYS A 637 -15.37 -19.67 -42.51
#